data_AF-A0A2D6S4F5-F1
#
_entry.id   AF-A0A2D6S4F5-F1
#
_cell.length_a   1.000
_cell.length_b   1.000
_cell.length_c   1.000
_cell.angle_alpha   90.00
_cell.angle_beta   90.00
_cell.angle_gamma   90.00
#
_symmetry.space_group_name_H-M   'P 1'
#
loop_
_entity.id
_entity.type
_entity.pdbx_description
1 polymer ?
#
loop_
_entity_poly.entity_id
_entity_poly.type
_entity_poly.pdbx_seq_one_letter_code
_entity_poly.pdbx_strand_id
1 'polypeptide(L)'
;MTEELKDTSSLKNSITQQSDSNESIEQTLEDSENRRKEEGGFGVEKPISVIFAAIEGFEVDSNADMDMIEEISIVKQQFDLELDNIITKYGGITDKIQGGFFMATFGTQVTNKDDPTCAILAAMDMVKITDKFPDVDIHVGINSGVAWVGGIGTDQYTDTTVLGPTVNLAARIKAKAGPKQVVVSPSVYHLTKDIFVYQSLPAESFKGIAEPVPIFSVVDQKPEATRITAFKESEEERQKRLKAAIPPHLRDKIDKARLIVQGERKIVTILFSDLSGFTELSEKFKNEPSKMALLIDKCHHDLGKIVYKYEGIIDRIIGDALVAIFGAPIVHENDPERAVQAGLEMMDEIKRFSDRMAIEMDMPPLNVHIGVNTGRISIGNISTDQTQKMDYTVIGEPVELAEKLEDISETGEMLVGERTYRLTRALFKYEKKTDVEVRGQLIPVYRALGKRADPELKRGVSLLNKVFVSRETEIKALNEKSTMLWQNQGHFVGLIGQAGLGKSRLKRELRLNLGGRVTWLEGNCFEYTAQTAYSVFISAFTVYLDIQETDRDDEITEKLIYKIKNLFRESDEDLSDEIIPYIGSQLFALKFEGDYAEKVKYLDAEGRRLRTFAAIRDILIEESRRKPVTFVLEDLHWIDQVSLDLIFFLLGSIVDNSIFLIALYRPERTELCWHINDEIPSRIPNQSTLIELSQLSSQASRNLLEGLLTLINADSLKERIIENAEGNPFYMEEMLRLLIDNQVIQQIKIFNVDFSDQLQVQLDNGFMPEELLAGFRQNHIEFGSNFVVSIQEMGQLWRISNVEKTYIVRRLEKQIVVFQNQWATVGNADRIEIPDSLEQMLRARIDRMSSEPKSILQCCAVIGRTVDHVILEQISDDIADLDTNLGQLIALDMIDPQHSPSGQFEYVFEHIVTHNIAYSMVPVVTRRNLHTRIGDSVLLKNQDNPERVLEQLANHYHQGNDGSKALIHLAKAGRKAKQQYNHQVALKLYTQGLEHLGESSVDLLEEQIIIHEGLGDIYRIQGEFDTAIKHFEQAAKITGFALREAKIKRKIADVFEKRSEYETATEMLQQALEDLKDQPNLV
;
A
#
# COMPACT_ATOMS: atom_id res chain seq x y z
N MET A 1 -22.07 32.31 41.70
CA MET A 1 -23.44 32.75 42.02
C MET A 1 -23.75 33.96 41.16
N THR A 2 -24.79 33.86 40.31
CA THR A 2 -25.70 34.93 39.81
C THR A 2 -25.05 36.23 39.35
N GLU A 3 -25.06 36.71 38.11
CA GLU A 3 -25.83 36.59 36.85
C GLU A 3 -24.79 36.89 35.73
N GLU A 4 -24.82 36.31 34.53
CA GLU A 4 -25.52 36.86 33.37
C GLU A 4 -25.55 35.81 32.25
N LEU A 5 -26.74 35.26 32.02
CA LEU A 5 -27.12 34.44 30.87
C LEU A 5 -27.72 35.38 29.81
N LYS A 6 -26.92 35.87 28.86
CA LYS A 6 -27.41 36.51 27.61
C LYS A 6 -26.36 36.41 26.50
N ASP A 7 -26.28 35.25 25.86
CA ASP A 7 -26.15 35.11 24.39
C ASP A 7 -26.06 33.62 24.02
N THR A 8 -27.21 32.96 24.01
CA THR A 8 -27.38 31.58 23.50
C THR A 8 -28.35 31.54 22.32
N SER A 9 -28.32 32.57 21.47
CA SER A 9 -29.15 32.68 20.25
C SER A 9 -28.42 32.32 18.96
N SER A 10 -27.08 32.16 18.96
CA SER A 10 -26.30 31.74 17.80
C SER A 10 -26.00 30.23 17.74
N LEU A 11 -26.18 29.50 18.84
CA LEU A 11 -26.00 28.04 18.92
C LEU A 11 -27.31 27.24 18.76
N LYS A 12 -28.45 27.94 18.63
CA LYS A 12 -29.77 27.33 18.38
C LYS A 12 -30.20 27.32 16.92
N ASN A 13 -29.39 27.86 16.00
CA ASN A 13 -29.65 27.82 14.56
C ASN A 13 -28.76 26.85 13.78
N SER A 14 -27.75 26.26 14.41
CA SER A 14 -26.86 25.26 13.80
C SER A 14 -27.21 23.80 14.14
N ILE A 15 -28.19 23.58 15.04
CA ILE A 15 -28.68 22.23 15.41
C ILE A 15 -30.13 22.00 14.90
N THR A 16 -30.70 22.95 14.15
CA THR A 16 -32.07 22.90 13.62
C THR A 16 -32.14 22.86 12.09
N GLN A 17 -31.00 22.73 11.41
CA GLN A 17 -30.95 22.49 9.95
C GLN A 17 -30.57 21.04 9.57
N GLN A 18 -30.61 20.11 10.53
CA GLN A 18 -30.44 18.67 10.30
C GLN A 18 -31.63 17.83 10.82
N SER A 19 -32.82 18.42 10.94
CA SER A 19 -34.02 17.72 11.39
C SER A 19 -35.20 17.76 10.40
N ASP A 20 -34.95 18.11 9.13
CA ASP A 20 -35.96 18.05 8.08
C ASP A 20 -35.83 16.76 7.25
N SER A 21 -36.14 15.62 7.88
CA SER A 21 -36.62 14.40 7.19
C SER A 21 -37.09 13.36 8.23
N ASN A 22 -38.09 13.70 9.05
CA ASN A 22 -38.86 12.67 9.76
C ASN A 22 -39.91 12.10 8.78
N GLU A 23 -39.46 11.32 7.80
CA GLU A 23 -40.32 10.32 7.16
C GLU A 23 -40.54 9.19 8.17
N SER A 24 -41.79 8.73 8.31
CA SER A 24 -42.07 7.57 9.15
C SER A 24 -41.36 6.33 8.58
N ILE A 25 -40.87 5.41 9.42
CA ILE A 25 -40.18 4.21 8.92
C ILE A 25 -41.10 3.31 8.10
N GLU A 26 -42.41 3.33 8.37
CA GLU A 26 -43.41 2.71 7.48
C GLU A 26 -43.36 3.31 6.07
N GLN A 27 -43.23 4.64 5.92
CA GLN A 27 -43.00 5.29 4.62
C GLN A 27 -41.66 4.91 4.00
N THR A 28 -40.57 4.87 4.77
CA THR A 28 -39.26 4.49 4.22
C THR A 28 -39.23 3.03 3.75
N LEU A 29 -39.92 2.13 4.48
CA LEU A 29 -40.10 0.74 4.07
C LEU A 29 -41.01 0.67 2.82
N GLU A 30 -42.13 1.39 2.79
CA GLU A 30 -43.00 1.48 1.60
C GLU A 30 -42.28 2.05 0.37
N ASP A 31 -41.42 3.06 0.55
CA ASP A 31 -40.62 3.63 -0.55
C ASP A 31 -39.54 2.67 -1.03
N SER A 32 -38.92 1.91 -0.13
CA SER A 32 -38.00 0.83 -0.51
C SER A 32 -38.72 -0.32 -1.24
N GLU A 33 -39.94 -0.68 -0.79
CA GLU A 33 -40.79 -1.64 -1.47
C GLU A 33 -41.18 -1.15 -2.87
N ASN A 34 -41.58 0.12 -3.00
CA ASN A 34 -42.03 0.72 -4.26
C ASN A 34 -40.88 0.84 -5.27
N ARG A 35 -39.69 1.27 -4.82
CA ARG A 35 -38.49 1.37 -5.66
C ARG A 35 -38.06 -0.01 -6.19
N ARG A 36 -38.09 -1.05 -5.35
CA ARG A 36 -37.79 -2.44 -5.74
C ARG A 36 -38.89 -3.07 -6.60
N LYS A 37 -40.17 -2.69 -6.45
CA LYS A 37 -41.26 -3.10 -7.35
C LYS A 37 -41.07 -2.52 -8.76
N GLU A 38 -40.56 -1.30 -8.89
CA GLU A 38 -40.22 -0.67 -10.17
C GLU A 38 -38.97 -1.28 -10.83
N GLU A 39 -37.99 -1.70 -10.02
CA GLU A 39 -36.75 -2.35 -10.47
C GLU A 39 -36.88 -3.86 -10.72
N GLY A 40 -38.07 -4.45 -10.50
CA GLY A 40 -38.35 -5.87 -10.73
C GLY A 40 -37.81 -6.83 -9.66
N GLY A 41 -37.41 -6.32 -8.49
CA GLY A 41 -36.69 -7.06 -7.44
C GLY A 41 -37.50 -7.44 -6.19
N PHE A 42 -38.82 -7.22 -6.16
CA PHE A 42 -39.62 -7.63 -5.00
C PHE A 42 -39.71 -9.16 -4.92
N GLY A 43 -39.18 -9.74 -3.85
CA GLY A 43 -39.21 -11.19 -3.67
C GLY A 43 -40.63 -11.74 -3.55
N VAL A 44 -40.83 -12.95 -4.08
CA VAL A 44 -42.13 -13.60 -4.18
C VAL A 44 -42.16 -14.85 -3.32
N GLU A 45 -43.26 -15.05 -2.61
CA GLU A 45 -43.55 -16.36 -2.03
C GLU A 45 -43.95 -17.32 -3.15
N LYS A 46 -43.17 -18.40 -3.31
CA LYS A 46 -43.47 -19.41 -4.32
C LYS A 46 -43.06 -20.81 -3.88
N PRO A 47 -43.62 -21.85 -4.51
CA PRO A 47 -43.21 -23.22 -4.25
C PRO A 47 -41.78 -23.43 -4.77
N ILE A 48 -40.95 -24.02 -3.94
CA ILE A 48 -39.60 -24.45 -4.30
C ILE A 48 -39.32 -25.85 -3.75
N SER A 49 -38.28 -26.48 -4.27
CA SER A 49 -37.66 -27.66 -3.66
C SER A 49 -36.21 -27.34 -3.29
N VAL A 50 -35.80 -27.74 -2.08
CA VAL A 50 -34.48 -27.43 -1.53
C VAL A 50 -33.75 -28.73 -1.23
N ILE A 51 -32.52 -28.84 -1.73
CA ILE A 51 -31.55 -29.86 -1.34
C ILE A 51 -30.61 -29.22 -0.30
N PHE A 52 -30.45 -29.91 0.82
CA PHE A 52 -29.35 -29.69 1.76
C PHE A 52 -28.50 -30.95 1.83
N ALA A 53 -27.18 -30.82 1.75
CA ALA A 53 -26.26 -31.92 1.94
C ALA A 53 -25.14 -31.58 2.94
N ALA A 54 -24.65 -32.59 3.66
CA ALA A 54 -23.35 -32.57 4.34
C ALA A 54 -22.40 -33.52 3.61
N ILE A 55 -21.16 -33.08 3.43
CA ILE A 55 -20.08 -33.74 2.73
C ILE A 55 -18.98 -33.95 3.77
N GLU A 56 -18.66 -35.22 4.03
CA GLU A 56 -17.61 -35.66 4.95
C GLU A 56 -16.49 -36.33 4.13
N GLY A 57 -15.25 -36.34 4.63
CA GLY A 57 -14.12 -36.97 3.95
C GLY A 57 -13.06 -36.05 3.35
N PHE A 58 -13.23 -34.73 3.47
CA PHE A 58 -12.22 -33.71 3.09
C PHE A 58 -11.55 -33.07 4.32
N GLU A 59 -11.63 -33.72 5.48
CA GLU A 59 -11.02 -33.24 6.72
C GLU A 59 -9.51 -33.50 6.69
N VAL A 60 -8.72 -32.48 7.04
CA VAL A 60 -7.25 -32.55 7.06
C VAL A 60 -6.79 -32.93 8.46
N ASP A 61 -5.91 -33.94 8.57
CA ASP A 61 -5.27 -34.28 9.84
C ASP A 61 -4.36 -33.14 10.33
N SER A 62 -4.40 -32.87 11.62
CA SER A 62 -3.53 -31.93 12.35
C SER A 62 -2.02 -32.06 12.07
N ASN A 63 -1.56 -33.20 11.55
CA ASN A 63 -0.16 -33.47 11.22
C ASN A 63 0.16 -33.47 9.71
N ALA A 64 -0.79 -33.12 8.83
CA ALA A 64 -0.57 -33.10 7.38
C ALA A 64 0.39 -31.96 6.99
N ASP A 65 1.30 -32.25 6.06
CA ASP A 65 2.18 -31.23 5.46
C ASP A 65 1.45 -30.39 4.40
N MET A 66 2.08 -29.28 3.99
CA MET A 66 1.47 -28.33 3.05
C MET A 66 1.14 -28.96 1.69
N ASP A 67 1.92 -29.93 1.23
CA ASP A 67 1.72 -30.59 -0.06
C ASP A 67 0.47 -31.48 -0.01
N MET A 68 0.26 -32.24 1.08
CA MET A 68 -0.97 -33.03 1.28
C MET A 68 -2.23 -32.15 1.42
N ILE A 69 -2.11 -30.99 2.07
CA ILE A 69 -3.22 -30.03 2.21
C ILE A 69 -3.62 -29.46 0.85
N GLU A 70 -2.62 -29.14 0.02
CA GLU A 70 -2.83 -28.65 -1.35
C GLU A 70 -3.49 -29.73 -2.22
N GLU A 71 -3.04 -30.99 -2.13
CA GLU A 71 -3.67 -32.12 -2.84
C GLU A 71 -5.13 -32.33 -2.43
N ILE A 72 -5.46 -32.39 -1.14
CA ILE A 72 -6.85 -32.56 -0.66
C ILE A 72 -7.74 -31.39 -1.10
N SER A 73 -7.19 -30.17 -1.11
CA SER A 73 -7.91 -28.97 -1.55
C SER A 73 -8.27 -29.02 -3.04
N ILE A 74 -7.34 -29.48 -3.89
CA ILE A 74 -7.58 -29.66 -5.34
C ILE A 74 -8.67 -30.72 -5.57
N VAL A 75 -8.62 -31.84 -4.84
CA VAL A 75 -9.61 -32.92 -4.98
C VAL A 75 -11.01 -32.46 -4.51
N LYS A 76 -11.09 -31.69 -3.41
CA LYS A 76 -12.35 -31.10 -2.94
C LYS A 76 -12.95 -30.13 -3.95
N GLN A 77 -12.13 -29.28 -4.57
CA GLN A 77 -12.59 -28.37 -5.63
C GLN A 77 -13.17 -29.13 -6.83
N GLN A 78 -12.52 -30.21 -7.24
CA GLN A 78 -13.02 -31.03 -8.34
C GLN A 78 -14.37 -31.67 -7.98
N PHE A 79 -14.56 -32.07 -6.72
CA PHE A 79 -15.82 -32.60 -6.22
C PHE A 79 -16.94 -31.54 -6.21
N ASP A 80 -16.67 -30.35 -5.64
CA ASP A 80 -17.63 -29.25 -5.57
C ASP A 80 -18.11 -28.83 -6.99
N LEU A 81 -17.20 -28.84 -7.98
CA LEU A 81 -17.52 -28.56 -9.39
C LEU A 81 -18.45 -29.62 -10.02
N GLU A 82 -18.23 -30.90 -9.73
CA GLU A 82 -19.09 -31.98 -10.23
C GLU A 82 -20.49 -31.91 -9.60
N LEU A 83 -20.61 -31.52 -8.33
CA LEU A 83 -21.91 -31.29 -7.69
C LEU A 83 -22.68 -30.16 -8.37
N ASP A 84 -22.04 -29.02 -8.62
CA ASP A 84 -22.67 -27.88 -9.29
C ASP A 84 -23.16 -28.24 -10.70
N ASN A 85 -22.34 -28.99 -11.46
CA ASN A 85 -22.73 -29.51 -12.78
C ASN A 85 -23.95 -30.44 -12.70
N ILE A 86 -24.05 -31.27 -11.66
CA ILE A 86 -25.22 -32.14 -11.45
C ILE A 86 -26.46 -31.29 -11.16
N ILE A 87 -26.38 -30.30 -10.27
CA ILE A 87 -27.51 -29.42 -9.96
C ILE A 87 -27.99 -28.68 -11.22
N THR A 88 -27.06 -28.09 -11.96
CA THR A 88 -27.35 -27.35 -13.21
C THR A 88 -27.98 -28.25 -14.27
N LYS A 89 -27.51 -29.49 -14.43
CA LYS A 89 -28.08 -30.49 -15.35
C LYS A 89 -29.58 -30.74 -15.12
N TYR A 90 -30.04 -30.63 -13.87
CA TYR A 90 -31.44 -30.82 -13.50
C TYR A 90 -32.23 -29.52 -13.38
N GLY A 91 -31.65 -28.38 -13.79
CA GLY A 91 -32.30 -27.07 -13.76
C GLY A 91 -32.39 -26.44 -12.36
N GLY A 92 -31.60 -26.93 -11.41
CA GLY A 92 -31.44 -26.31 -10.10
C GLY A 92 -30.37 -25.22 -10.12
N ILE A 93 -30.30 -24.47 -9.03
CA ILE A 93 -29.27 -23.46 -8.77
C ILE A 93 -28.56 -23.84 -7.47
N THR A 94 -27.24 -23.85 -7.49
CA THR A 94 -26.44 -24.02 -6.26
C THR A 94 -26.42 -22.70 -5.50
N ASP A 95 -26.91 -22.73 -4.25
CA ASP A 95 -27.05 -21.54 -3.42
C ASP A 95 -25.93 -21.40 -2.37
N LYS A 96 -25.39 -22.51 -1.86
CA LYS A 96 -24.34 -22.48 -0.81
C LYS A 96 -23.39 -23.67 -0.89
N ILE A 97 -22.08 -23.43 -0.77
CA ILE A 97 -21.05 -24.44 -0.48
C ILE A 97 -20.13 -23.87 0.61
N GLN A 98 -20.18 -24.38 1.85
CA GLN A 98 -19.37 -23.87 2.99
C GLN A 98 -19.13 -24.96 4.03
N GLY A 99 -17.89 -25.16 4.49
CA GLY A 99 -17.57 -26.00 5.65
C GLY A 99 -18.09 -27.45 5.58
N GLY A 100 -18.13 -28.04 4.38
CA GLY A 100 -18.72 -29.37 4.15
C GLY A 100 -20.25 -29.37 3.97
N PHE A 101 -20.91 -28.22 3.95
CA PHE A 101 -22.34 -28.10 3.67
C PHE A 101 -22.60 -27.62 2.25
N PHE A 102 -23.62 -28.20 1.62
CA PHE A 102 -24.06 -27.88 0.25
C PHE A 102 -25.56 -27.60 0.24
N MET A 103 -26.00 -26.52 -0.40
CA MET A 103 -27.40 -26.17 -0.59
C MET A 103 -27.68 -25.85 -2.06
N ALA A 104 -28.78 -26.39 -2.58
CA ALA A 104 -29.27 -26.07 -3.91
C ALA A 104 -30.80 -25.98 -3.93
N THR A 105 -31.34 -25.14 -4.81
CA THR A 105 -32.78 -24.89 -4.92
C THR A 105 -33.27 -25.12 -6.34
N PHE A 106 -34.54 -25.54 -6.43
CA PHE A 106 -35.27 -25.76 -7.67
C PHE A 106 -36.58 -24.96 -7.59
N GLY A 107 -36.94 -24.28 -8.68
CA GLY A 107 -38.12 -23.42 -8.74
C GLY A 107 -37.88 -21.96 -8.31
N THR A 108 -36.64 -21.57 -7.99
CA THR A 108 -36.25 -20.21 -7.59
C THR A 108 -36.32 -19.19 -8.72
N GLN A 109 -36.28 -19.61 -9.99
CA GLN A 109 -36.54 -18.72 -11.13
C GLN A 109 -37.92 -18.99 -11.70
N VAL A 110 -38.14 -20.19 -12.22
CA VAL A 110 -39.42 -20.65 -12.76
C VAL A 110 -39.83 -21.89 -11.98
N THR A 111 -40.94 -21.82 -11.25
CA THR A 111 -41.48 -22.98 -10.54
C THR A 111 -42.10 -23.97 -11.53
N ASN A 112 -41.59 -25.19 -11.55
CA ASN A 112 -42.16 -26.30 -12.32
C ASN A 112 -42.76 -27.35 -11.39
N LYS A 113 -43.75 -28.09 -11.90
CA LYS A 113 -44.34 -29.20 -11.14
C LYS A 113 -43.34 -30.33 -10.87
N ASP A 114 -42.32 -30.44 -11.72
CA ASP A 114 -41.31 -31.48 -11.66
C ASP A 114 -40.10 -31.11 -10.78
N ASP A 115 -40.05 -29.91 -10.18
CA ASP A 115 -38.94 -29.46 -9.33
C ASP A 115 -38.59 -30.47 -8.20
N PRO A 116 -39.57 -31.07 -7.48
CA PRO A 116 -39.26 -32.09 -6.47
C PRO A 116 -38.64 -33.36 -7.09
N THR A 117 -39.04 -33.70 -8.31
CA THR A 117 -38.51 -34.86 -9.04
C THR A 117 -37.09 -34.61 -9.52
N CYS A 118 -36.83 -33.42 -10.07
CA CYS A 118 -35.49 -32.97 -10.46
C CYS A 118 -34.53 -32.93 -9.27
N ALA A 119 -35.00 -32.44 -8.11
CA ALA A 119 -34.21 -32.41 -6.88
C ALA A 119 -33.78 -33.82 -6.43
N ILE A 120 -34.68 -34.82 -6.50
CA ILE A 120 -34.34 -36.21 -6.14
C ILE A 120 -33.36 -36.81 -7.15
N LEU A 121 -33.56 -36.61 -8.46
CA LEU A 121 -32.66 -37.13 -9.48
C LEU A 121 -31.26 -36.52 -9.35
N ALA A 122 -31.17 -35.22 -9.08
CA ALA A 122 -29.92 -34.53 -8.80
C ALA A 122 -29.25 -35.12 -7.55
N ALA A 123 -29.98 -35.28 -6.44
CA ALA A 123 -29.45 -35.89 -5.22
C ALA A 123 -28.96 -37.33 -5.42
N MET A 124 -29.65 -38.14 -6.23
CA MET A 124 -29.19 -39.49 -6.57
C MET A 124 -27.89 -39.49 -7.38
N ASP A 125 -27.72 -38.55 -8.31
CA ASP A 125 -26.48 -38.39 -9.07
C ASP A 125 -25.35 -37.81 -8.18
N MET A 126 -25.66 -36.92 -7.24
CA MET A 126 -24.72 -36.45 -6.21
C MET A 126 -24.22 -37.60 -5.33
N VAL A 127 -25.09 -38.56 -4.97
CA VAL A 127 -24.63 -39.75 -4.24
C VAL A 127 -23.73 -40.62 -5.11
N LYS A 128 -24.08 -40.85 -6.39
CA LYS A 128 -23.25 -41.66 -7.31
C LYS A 128 -21.87 -41.07 -7.58
N ILE A 129 -21.72 -39.74 -7.57
CA ILE A 129 -20.41 -39.13 -7.83
C ILE A 129 -19.38 -39.51 -6.75
N THR A 130 -19.83 -39.82 -5.53
CA THR A 130 -18.96 -40.32 -4.44
C THR A 130 -18.30 -41.65 -4.77
N ASP A 131 -18.77 -42.42 -5.76
CA ASP A 131 -18.07 -43.63 -6.24
C ASP A 131 -16.72 -43.30 -6.90
N LYS A 132 -16.54 -42.06 -7.39
CA LYS A 132 -15.25 -41.56 -7.88
C LYS A 132 -14.31 -41.09 -6.77
N PHE A 133 -14.83 -40.92 -5.54
CA PHE A 133 -14.11 -40.37 -4.39
C PHE A 133 -14.35 -41.28 -3.17
N PRO A 134 -13.59 -42.39 -3.05
CA PRO A 134 -13.93 -43.50 -2.15
C PRO A 134 -13.95 -43.17 -0.65
N ASP A 135 -13.33 -42.06 -0.24
CA ASP A 135 -13.28 -41.59 1.15
C ASP A 135 -14.28 -40.44 1.44
N VAL A 136 -15.16 -40.11 0.48
CA VAL A 136 -16.14 -39.03 0.61
C VAL A 136 -17.54 -39.59 0.82
N ASP A 137 -18.19 -39.15 1.89
CA ASP A 137 -19.59 -39.46 2.20
C ASP A 137 -20.47 -38.22 2.07
N ILE A 138 -21.69 -38.41 1.57
CA ILE A 138 -22.67 -37.34 1.42
C ILE A 138 -24.01 -37.71 2.06
N HIS A 139 -24.55 -36.81 2.87
CA HIS A 139 -25.82 -36.96 3.59
C HIS A 139 -26.80 -35.95 3.03
N VAL A 140 -27.94 -36.38 2.45
CA VAL A 140 -28.82 -35.47 1.71
C VAL A 140 -30.23 -35.41 2.32
N GLY A 141 -30.72 -34.20 2.55
CA GLY A 141 -32.09 -33.91 2.98
C GLY A 141 -32.83 -33.04 1.96
N ILE A 142 -34.06 -33.41 1.60
CA ILE A 142 -34.87 -32.67 0.61
C ILE A 142 -36.23 -32.31 1.18
N ASN A 143 -36.62 -31.05 1.00
CA ASN A 143 -37.96 -30.57 1.34
C ASN A 143 -38.52 -29.67 0.23
N SER A 144 -39.84 -29.74 0.03
CA SER A 144 -40.57 -28.88 -0.90
C SER A 144 -41.69 -28.16 -0.17
N GLY A 145 -41.86 -26.87 -0.47
CA GLY A 145 -42.83 -26.02 0.20
C GLY A 145 -42.75 -24.58 -0.30
N VAL A 146 -43.55 -23.71 0.30
CA VAL A 146 -43.51 -22.27 -0.01
C VAL A 146 -42.34 -21.64 0.73
N ALA A 147 -41.54 -20.86 0.02
CA ALA A 147 -40.52 -20.00 0.60
C ALA A 147 -40.53 -18.65 -0.12
N TRP A 148 -40.04 -17.64 0.58
CA TRP A 148 -39.79 -16.35 -0.01
C TRP A 148 -38.51 -16.42 -0.85
N VAL A 149 -38.58 -15.97 -2.10
CA VAL A 149 -37.45 -15.95 -3.03
C VAL A 149 -37.31 -14.54 -3.57
N GLY A 150 -36.18 -13.88 -3.34
CA GLY A 150 -35.95 -12.52 -3.80
C GLY A 150 -34.50 -12.09 -3.74
N GLY A 151 -34.17 -11.00 -4.42
CA GLY A 151 -32.84 -10.38 -4.35
C GLY A 151 -32.67 -9.64 -3.02
N ILE A 152 -31.62 -9.97 -2.27
CA ILE A 152 -31.18 -9.28 -1.06
C ILE A 152 -29.80 -8.69 -1.34
N GLY A 153 -29.58 -7.42 -0.99
CA GLY A 153 -28.27 -6.81 -1.08
C GLY A 153 -28.30 -5.29 -1.21
N THR A 154 -27.23 -4.74 -1.76
CA THR A 154 -27.00 -3.30 -1.95
C THR A 154 -27.40 -2.84 -3.35
N ASP A 155 -27.43 -1.53 -3.59
CA ASP A 155 -27.60 -0.96 -4.94
C ASP A 155 -26.54 -1.46 -5.96
N GLN A 156 -25.38 -1.94 -5.47
CA GLN A 156 -24.24 -2.35 -6.27
C GLN A 156 -24.04 -3.87 -6.34
N TYR A 157 -24.69 -4.64 -5.46
CA TYR A 157 -24.58 -6.09 -5.36
C TYR A 157 -25.88 -6.68 -4.81
N THR A 158 -26.55 -7.55 -5.55
CA THR A 158 -27.74 -8.27 -5.07
C THR A 158 -27.56 -9.77 -5.29
N ASP A 159 -27.90 -10.57 -4.28
CA ASP A 159 -27.95 -12.03 -4.40
C ASP A 159 -29.37 -12.56 -4.20
N THR A 160 -29.74 -13.57 -4.98
CA THR A 160 -31.05 -14.23 -4.83
C THR A 160 -31.01 -15.13 -3.61
N THR A 161 -31.73 -14.75 -2.57
CA THR A 161 -31.82 -15.50 -1.33
C THR A 161 -33.17 -16.19 -1.22
N VAL A 162 -33.16 -17.37 -0.59
CA VAL A 162 -34.35 -18.14 -0.26
C VAL A 162 -34.51 -18.17 1.25
N LEU A 163 -35.64 -17.67 1.75
CA LEU A 163 -35.94 -17.60 3.18
C LEU A 163 -37.26 -18.29 3.50
N GLY A 164 -37.29 -19.00 4.63
CA GLY A 164 -38.54 -19.51 5.20
C GLY A 164 -38.44 -20.89 5.84
N PRO A 165 -39.54 -21.35 6.45
CA PRO A 165 -39.59 -22.63 7.18
C PRO A 165 -39.28 -23.85 6.28
N THR A 166 -39.51 -23.74 4.97
CA THR A 166 -39.21 -24.78 3.98
C THR A 166 -37.71 -25.11 3.91
N VAL A 167 -36.84 -24.10 3.94
CA VAL A 167 -35.37 -24.24 3.91
C VAL A 167 -34.89 -24.89 5.20
N ASN A 168 -35.37 -24.39 6.34
CA ASN A 168 -35.01 -24.88 7.68
C ASN A 168 -35.36 -26.36 7.88
N LEU A 169 -36.50 -26.82 7.35
CA LEU A 169 -36.90 -28.22 7.45
C LEU A 169 -35.99 -29.14 6.62
N ALA A 170 -35.56 -28.73 5.42
CA ALA A 170 -34.63 -29.51 4.60
C ALA A 170 -33.28 -29.71 5.31
N ALA A 171 -32.71 -28.65 5.89
CA ALA A 171 -31.48 -28.71 6.67
C ALA A 171 -31.58 -29.67 7.88
N ARG A 172 -32.74 -29.69 8.54
CA ARG A 172 -33.00 -30.59 9.69
C ARG A 172 -33.19 -32.04 9.27
N ILE A 173 -33.86 -32.30 8.15
CA ILE A 173 -34.03 -33.64 7.59
C ILE A 173 -32.67 -34.23 7.19
N LYS A 174 -31.79 -33.40 6.60
CA LYS A 174 -30.42 -33.80 6.24
C LYS A 174 -29.66 -34.38 7.44
N ALA A 175 -29.81 -33.80 8.63
CA ALA A 175 -29.15 -34.28 9.85
C ALA A 175 -29.59 -35.69 10.30
N LYS A 176 -30.63 -36.27 9.68
CA LYS A 176 -31.13 -37.63 9.94
C LYS A 176 -30.81 -38.61 8.80
N ALA A 177 -30.19 -38.15 7.71
CA ALA A 177 -29.71 -39.00 6.65
C ALA A 177 -28.39 -39.69 7.07
N GLY A 178 -28.26 -40.98 6.80
CA GLY A 178 -26.99 -41.71 6.89
C GLY A 178 -26.08 -41.44 5.69
N PRO A 179 -24.85 -42.01 5.69
CA PRO A 179 -23.90 -41.85 4.60
C PRO A 179 -24.48 -42.34 3.27
N LYS A 180 -24.32 -41.54 2.22
CA LYS A 180 -24.83 -41.82 0.85
C LYS A 180 -26.35 -42.03 0.80
N GLN A 181 -27.08 -41.47 1.78
CA GLN A 181 -28.53 -41.58 1.88
C GLN A 181 -29.23 -40.28 1.49
N VAL A 182 -30.30 -40.39 0.70
CA VAL A 182 -31.21 -39.29 0.37
C VAL A 182 -32.50 -39.45 1.17
N VAL A 183 -32.76 -38.51 2.08
CA VAL A 183 -33.97 -38.49 2.93
C VAL A 183 -34.85 -37.31 2.55
N VAL A 184 -36.15 -37.54 2.46
CA VAL A 184 -37.13 -36.55 2.02
C VAL A 184 -38.24 -36.34 3.05
N SER A 185 -38.79 -35.13 3.04
CA SER A 185 -39.99 -34.74 3.78
C SER A 185 -41.27 -35.43 3.29
N PRO A 186 -42.38 -35.37 4.06
CA PRO A 186 -43.69 -35.85 3.62
C PRO A 186 -44.21 -35.16 2.35
N SER A 187 -43.93 -33.85 2.20
CA SER A 187 -44.39 -33.10 1.03
C SER A 187 -43.75 -33.62 -0.25
N VAL A 188 -42.42 -33.81 -0.23
CA VAL A 188 -41.68 -34.40 -1.34
C VAL A 188 -42.20 -35.81 -1.63
N TYR A 189 -42.29 -36.68 -0.62
CA TYR A 189 -42.81 -38.05 -0.78
C TYR A 189 -44.19 -38.08 -1.46
N HIS A 190 -45.13 -37.23 -1.02
CA HIS A 190 -46.46 -37.20 -1.62
C HIS A 190 -46.47 -36.73 -3.07
N LEU A 191 -45.57 -35.82 -3.44
CA LEU A 191 -45.46 -35.30 -4.80
C LEU A 191 -44.80 -36.30 -5.77
N THR A 192 -43.96 -37.22 -5.27
CA THR A 192 -43.10 -38.06 -6.11
C THR A 192 -43.20 -39.57 -5.85
N LYS A 193 -44.10 -40.03 -4.96
CA LYS A 193 -44.34 -41.47 -4.65
C LYS A 193 -44.65 -42.35 -5.88
N ASP A 194 -45.18 -41.76 -6.95
CA ASP A 194 -45.53 -42.50 -8.16
C ASP A 194 -44.33 -42.67 -9.10
N ILE A 195 -43.22 -41.96 -8.82
CA ILE A 195 -41.99 -41.90 -9.63
C ILE A 195 -40.82 -42.62 -8.93
N PHE A 196 -40.75 -42.60 -7.59
CA PHE A 196 -39.68 -43.26 -6.84
C PHE A 196 -40.18 -44.33 -5.87
N VAL A 197 -39.25 -45.18 -5.45
CA VAL A 197 -39.44 -46.21 -4.42
C VAL A 197 -38.86 -45.68 -3.11
N TYR A 198 -39.67 -45.71 -2.05
CA TYR A 198 -39.33 -45.16 -0.75
C TYR A 198 -39.33 -46.23 0.35
N GLN A 199 -38.44 -46.05 1.32
CA GLN A 199 -38.49 -46.72 2.61
C GLN A 199 -38.92 -45.71 3.69
N SER A 200 -40.00 -46.02 4.41
CA SER A 200 -40.41 -45.20 5.56
C SER A 200 -39.42 -45.36 6.70
N LEU A 201 -39.00 -44.23 7.28
CA LEU A 201 -38.18 -44.18 8.49
C LEU A 201 -39.05 -43.77 9.70
N PRO A 202 -38.56 -43.96 10.94
CA PRO A 202 -39.25 -43.49 12.14
C PRO A 202 -39.52 -41.98 12.09
N ALA A 203 -40.67 -41.55 12.63
CA ALA A 203 -40.97 -40.13 12.74
C ALA A 203 -40.02 -39.46 13.75
N GLU A 204 -39.48 -38.30 13.38
CA GLU A 204 -38.43 -37.60 14.13
C GLU A 204 -38.95 -36.28 14.69
N SER A 205 -38.57 -35.96 15.92
CA SER A 205 -38.87 -34.66 16.54
C SER A 205 -37.78 -33.65 16.18
N PHE A 206 -38.20 -32.48 15.69
CA PHE A 206 -37.30 -31.39 15.31
C PHE A 206 -37.55 -30.15 16.16
N LYS A 207 -36.48 -29.39 16.49
CA LYS A 207 -36.55 -28.16 17.30
C LYS A 207 -37.59 -27.19 16.71
N GLY A 208 -38.61 -26.82 17.48
CA GLY A 208 -39.66 -25.89 17.03
C GLY A 208 -40.79 -26.49 16.20
N ILE A 209 -40.88 -27.83 16.07
CA ILE A 209 -42.04 -28.54 15.51
C ILE A 209 -42.66 -29.40 16.63
N ALA A 210 -43.94 -29.16 16.93
CA ALA A 210 -44.60 -29.78 18.08
C ALA A 210 -44.87 -31.29 17.92
N GLU A 211 -45.08 -31.75 16.68
CA GLU A 211 -45.36 -33.16 16.37
C GLU A 211 -44.18 -33.80 15.62
N PRO A 212 -43.87 -35.09 15.87
CA PRO A 212 -42.85 -35.83 15.11
C PRO A 212 -43.20 -35.86 13.62
N VAL A 213 -42.22 -35.52 12.78
CA VAL A 213 -42.38 -35.47 11.32
C VAL A 213 -41.95 -36.81 10.71
N PRO A 214 -42.81 -37.49 9.92
CA PRO A 214 -42.42 -38.70 9.21
C PRO A 214 -41.42 -38.35 8.09
N ILE A 215 -40.38 -39.16 7.90
CA ILE A 215 -39.36 -38.96 6.86
C ILE A 215 -39.16 -40.25 6.05
N PHE A 216 -38.72 -40.12 4.80
CA PHE A 216 -38.65 -41.23 3.84
C PHE A 216 -37.29 -41.28 3.16
N SER A 217 -36.65 -42.44 3.13
CA SER A 217 -35.44 -42.66 2.34
C SER A 217 -35.81 -42.99 0.90
N VAL A 218 -35.17 -42.35 -0.07
CA VAL A 218 -35.26 -42.74 -1.49
C VAL A 218 -34.39 -43.99 -1.69
N VAL A 219 -34.94 -45.04 -2.29
CA VAL A 219 -34.24 -46.32 -2.51
C VAL A 219 -33.92 -46.56 -3.98
N ASP A 220 -34.89 -46.30 -4.86
CA ASP A 220 -34.74 -46.52 -6.30
C ASP A 220 -35.72 -45.64 -7.08
N GLN A 221 -35.52 -45.55 -8.40
CA GLN A 221 -36.41 -44.87 -9.33
C GLN A 221 -37.27 -45.88 -10.10
N LYS A 222 -38.54 -45.55 -10.34
CA LYS A 222 -39.41 -46.36 -11.21
C LYS A 222 -39.12 -46.06 -12.68
N PRO A 223 -39.44 -46.97 -13.63
CA PRO A 223 -39.16 -46.78 -15.05
C PRO A 223 -39.71 -45.47 -15.64
N GLU A 224 -40.81 -44.95 -15.09
CA GLU A 224 -41.45 -43.70 -15.46
C GLU A 224 -40.55 -42.47 -15.23
N ALA A 225 -39.60 -42.52 -14.28
CA ALA A 225 -38.65 -41.45 -14.00
C ALA A 225 -37.73 -41.12 -15.19
N THR A 226 -37.41 -42.13 -16.00
CA THR A 226 -36.50 -42.02 -17.17
C THR A 226 -37.02 -41.09 -18.28
N ARG A 227 -38.31 -40.71 -18.25
CA ARG A 227 -38.92 -39.79 -19.24
C ARG A 227 -38.66 -38.31 -18.96
N ILE A 228 -38.18 -37.96 -17.78
CA ILE A 228 -37.82 -36.58 -17.42
C ILE A 228 -36.38 -36.36 -17.92
N THR A 229 -36.29 -35.93 -19.18
CA THR A 229 -35.01 -35.56 -19.79
C THR A 229 -34.50 -34.26 -19.16
N ALA A 230 -33.23 -34.24 -18.77
CA ALA A 230 -32.48 -33.08 -18.31
C ALA A 230 -32.90 -31.78 -19.03
N PHE A 231 -33.05 -30.70 -18.27
CA PHE A 231 -33.51 -29.41 -18.77
C PHE A 231 -32.54 -28.92 -19.86
N LYS A 232 -32.97 -28.93 -21.12
CA LYS A 232 -32.20 -28.37 -22.25
C LYS A 232 -32.65 -26.94 -22.48
N GLU A 233 -32.08 -26.00 -21.73
CA GLU A 233 -32.17 -24.57 -22.07
C GLU A 233 -31.53 -24.34 -23.45
N SER A 234 -32.11 -23.47 -24.29
CA SER A 234 -31.49 -23.11 -25.57
C SER A 234 -30.31 -22.18 -25.35
N GLU A 235 -29.22 -22.38 -26.10
CA GLU A 235 -28.00 -21.55 -26.00
C GLU A 235 -28.30 -20.05 -26.18
N GLU A 236 -29.33 -19.69 -26.97
CA GLU A 236 -29.79 -18.32 -27.19
C GLU A 236 -30.59 -17.73 -26.02
N GLU A 237 -31.48 -18.49 -25.37
CA GLU A 237 -32.18 -18.03 -24.17
C GLU A 237 -31.22 -17.90 -22.98
N ARG A 238 -30.27 -18.83 -22.88
CA ARG A 238 -29.12 -18.76 -21.97
C ARG A 238 -28.34 -17.46 -22.20
N GLN A 239 -27.93 -17.15 -23.43
CA GLN A 239 -27.22 -15.92 -23.80
C GLN A 239 -28.02 -14.62 -23.57
N LYS A 240 -29.33 -14.66 -23.78
CA LYS A 240 -30.21 -13.48 -23.60
C LYS A 240 -30.43 -13.16 -22.12
N ARG A 241 -30.53 -14.20 -21.28
CA ARG A 241 -30.56 -14.10 -19.82
C ARG A 241 -29.22 -13.59 -19.27
N LEU A 242 -28.10 -14.04 -19.83
CA LEU A 242 -26.73 -13.62 -19.48
C LEU A 242 -26.43 -12.13 -19.76
N LYS A 243 -27.08 -11.53 -20.77
CA LYS A 243 -26.87 -10.11 -21.12
C LYS A 243 -27.68 -9.10 -20.31
N ALA A 244 -28.72 -9.54 -19.60
CA ALA A 244 -29.66 -8.67 -18.90
C ALA A 244 -29.27 -8.35 -17.44
N ALA A 245 -28.28 -9.06 -16.87
CA ALA A 245 -27.93 -8.98 -15.44
C ALA A 245 -26.78 -8.02 -15.08
N ILE A 246 -26.28 -7.20 -16.01
CA ILE A 246 -25.06 -6.39 -15.81
C ILE A 246 -25.34 -4.91 -16.09
N PRO A 247 -25.13 -3.99 -15.13
CA PRO A 247 -25.13 -2.55 -15.36
C PRO A 247 -24.04 -2.15 -16.37
N PRO A 248 -24.34 -1.30 -17.38
CA PRO A 248 -23.41 -0.97 -18.47
C PRO A 248 -22.05 -0.42 -18.03
N HIS A 249 -21.99 0.23 -16.87
CA HIS A 249 -20.78 0.88 -16.35
C HIS A 249 -19.75 -0.08 -15.73
N LEU A 250 -20.12 -1.35 -15.49
CA LEU A 250 -19.21 -2.39 -14.98
C LEU A 250 -18.61 -3.27 -16.07
N ARG A 251 -19.19 -3.31 -17.27
CA ARG A 251 -18.66 -4.12 -18.39
C ARG A 251 -17.22 -3.74 -18.75
N ASP A 252 -16.94 -2.45 -18.84
CA ASP A 252 -15.59 -1.96 -19.22
C ASP A 252 -14.54 -2.15 -18.12
N LYS A 253 -14.95 -2.20 -16.84
CA LYS A 253 -14.03 -2.46 -15.71
C LYS A 253 -13.76 -3.96 -15.52
N ILE A 254 -14.78 -4.80 -15.74
CA ILE A 254 -14.69 -6.27 -15.63
C ILE A 254 -13.90 -6.86 -16.81
N ASP A 255 -14.06 -6.33 -18.03
CA ASP A 255 -13.26 -6.79 -19.18
C ASP A 255 -11.77 -6.38 -19.06
N LYS A 256 -11.45 -5.29 -18.34
CA LYS A 256 -10.07 -4.93 -17.97
C LYS A 256 -9.48 -5.84 -16.89
N ALA A 257 -10.27 -6.29 -15.91
CA ALA A 257 -9.82 -7.21 -14.86
C ALA A 257 -9.71 -8.67 -15.33
N ARG A 258 -10.46 -9.05 -16.38
CA ARG A 258 -10.48 -10.40 -16.97
C ARG A 258 -9.17 -10.88 -17.57
N LEU A 259 -8.28 -9.96 -17.95
CA LEU A 259 -7.04 -10.28 -18.68
C LEU A 259 -5.84 -10.61 -17.78
N ILE A 260 -5.93 -10.41 -16.46
CA ILE A 260 -4.76 -10.45 -15.56
C ILE A 260 -4.76 -11.63 -14.57
N VAL A 261 -5.91 -12.24 -14.26
CA VAL A 261 -5.96 -13.19 -13.12
C VAL A 261 -5.91 -14.65 -13.58
N GLN A 262 -4.70 -15.20 -13.62
CA GLN A 262 -4.45 -16.64 -13.47
C GLN A 262 -3.60 -16.87 -12.21
N GLY A 263 -4.20 -17.41 -11.14
CA GLY A 263 -3.48 -18.04 -10.04
C GLY A 263 -2.57 -17.15 -9.18
N GLU A 264 -2.76 -15.83 -9.18
CA GLU A 264 -1.95 -14.93 -8.35
C GLU A 264 -2.24 -15.13 -6.86
N ARG A 265 -1.16 -15.28 -6.06
CA ARG A 265 -1.21 -15.27 -4.59
C ARG A 265 -1.19 -13.81 -4.12
N LYS A 266 -2.30 -13.31 -3.57
CA LYS A 266 -2.40 -11.93 -3.04
C LYS A 266 -2.58 -11.92 -1.54
N ILE A 267 -2.04 -10.91 -0.87
CA ILE A 267 -2.38 -10.63 0.52
C ILE A 267 -3.68 -9.84 0.50
N VAL A 268 -4.71 -10.36 1.17
CA VAL A 268 -5.96 -9.66 1.37
C VAL A 268 -6.29 -9.58 2.85
N THR A 269 -7.21 -8.69 3.20
CA THR A 269 -7.87 -8.71 4.50
C THR A 269 -9.33 -9.12 4.30
N ILE A 270 -9.73 -10.16 5.04
CA ILE A 270 -11.07 -10.72 4.99
C ILE A 270 -11.81 -10.25 6.23
N LEU A 271 -13.04 -9.78 6.02
CA LEU A 271 -13.97 -9.39 7.05
C LEU A 271 -15.20 -10.30 6.94
N PHE A 272 -15.43 -11.10 7.98
CA PHE A 272 -16.67 -11.82 8.20
C PHE A 272 -17.52 -11.05 9.19
N SER A 273 -18.80 -10.91 8.90
CA SER A 273 -19.77 -10.33 9.82
C SER A 273 -21.05 -11.14 9.81
N ASP A 274 -21.64 -11.34 10.96
CA ASP A 274 -22.94 -11.99 11.12
C ASP A 274 -23.82 -11.22 12.12
N LEU A 275 -25.13 -11.21 11.89
CA LEU A 275 -26.09 -10.40 12.64
C LEU A 275 -26.66 -11.19 13.82
N SER A 276 -26.20 -10.88 15.04
CA SER A 276 -26.73 -11.50 16.26
C SER A 276 -28.11 -10.93 16.64
N GLY A 277 -29.02 -11.81 17.07
CA GLY A 277 -30.41 -11.46 17.46
C GLY A 277 -31.47 -11.87 16.44
N PHE A 278 -31.05 -12.38 15.28
CA PHE A 278 -31.91 -12.76 14.17
C PHE A 278 -32.92 -13.88 14.47
N THR A 279 -32.56 -14.84 15.32
CA THR A 279 -33.46 -15.96 15.66
C THR A 279 -34.71 -15.48 16.41
N GLU A 280 -34.55 -14.57 17.37
CA GLU A 280 -35.68 -13.97 18.10
C GLU A 280 -36.54 -13.09 17.19
N LEU A 281 -35.89 -12.39 16.26
CA LEU A 281 -36.54 -11.61 15.21
C LEU A 281 -37.41 -12.50 14.30
N SER A 282 -36.85 -13.62 13.83
CA SER A 282 -37.50 -14.59 12.96
C SER A 282 -38.71 -15.25 13.64
N GLU A 283 -38.64 -15.48 14.96
CA GLU A 283 -39.78 -15.96 15.73
C GLU A 283 -40.88 -14.91 15.87
N LYS A 284 -40.54 -13.64 16.13
CA LYS A 284 -41.52 -12.55 16.23
C LYS A 284 -42.25 -12.31 14.90
N PHE A 285 -41.53 -12.37 13.78
CA PHE A 285 -42.08 -12.13 12.43
C PHE A 285 -42.38 -13.42 11.65
N LYS A 286 -42.58 -14.56 12.33
CA LYS A 286 -42.83 -15.87 11.69
C LYS A 286 -44.01 -15.88 10.69
N ASN A 287 -44.98 -14.98 10.89
CA ASN A 287 -46.17 -14.86 10.04
C ASN A 287 -46.07 -13.72 8.99
N GLU A 288 -44.95 -12.99 8.94
CA GLU A 288 -44.72 -11.82 8.08
C GLU A 288 -43.33 -11.88 7.40
N PRO A 289 -43.03 -12.93 6.62
CA PRO A 289 -41.70 -13.15 6.02
C PRO A 289 -41.26 -12.02 5.07
N SER A 290 -42.21 -11.30 4.45
CA SER A 290 -41.91 -10.13 3.60
C SER A 290 -41.29 -8.97 4.38
N LYS A 291 -41.83 -8.66 5.58
CA LYS A 291 -41.25 -7.62 6.45
C LYS A 291 -39.86 -8.00 6.94
N MET A 292 -39.67 -9.29 7.22
CA MET A 292 -38.39 -9.83 7.63
C MET A 292 -37.34 -9.67 6.52
N ALA A 293 -37.68 -10.04 5.29
CA ALA A 293 -36.79 -9.85 4.14
C ALA A 293 -36.38 -8.37 3.93
N LEU A 294 -37.32 -7.43 4.09
CA LEU A 294 -37.05 -5.99 3.98
C LEU A 294 -36.09 -5.47 5.05
N LEU A 295 -36.20 -5.97 6.28
CA LEU A 295 -35.31 -5.59 7.38
C LEU A 295 -33.88 -6.07 7.13
N ILE A 296 -33.72 -7.30 6.62
CA ILE A 296 -32.41 -7.86 6.23
C ILE A 296 -31.80 -7.05 5.10
N ASP A 297 -32.58 -6.82 4.05
CA ASP A 297 -32.13 -6.09 2.88
C ASP A 297 -31.66 -4.68 3.26
N LYS A 298 -32.40 -4.00 4.15
CA LYS A 298 -31.99 -2.70 4.68
C LYS A 298 -30.69 -2.77 5.50
N CYS A 299 -30.53 -3.78 6.36
CA CYS A 299 -29.30 -3.97 7.14
C CYS A 299 -28.10 -4.20 6.22
N HIS A 300 -28.20 -5.13 5.27
CA HIS A 300 -27.14 -5.42 4.31
C HIS A 300 -26.84 -4.25 3.41
N HIS A 301 -27.85 -3.46 3.03
CA HIS A 301 -27.66 -2.24 2.27
C HIS A 301 -26.82 -1.21 3.02
N ASP A 302 -27.15 -0.95 4.28
CA ASP A 302 -26.42 0.03 5.10
C ASP A 302 -25.01 -0.45 5.47
N LEU A 303 -24.85 -1.74 5.78
CA LEU A 303 -23.54 -2.37 6.00
C LEU A 303 -22.66 -2.34 4.74
N GLY A 304 -23.24 -2.66 3.59
CA GLY A 304 -22.52 -2.67 2.33
C GLY A 304 -22.01 -1.29 1.90
N LYS A 305 -22.76 -0.22 2.16
CA LYS A 305 -22.26 1.16 1.95
C LYS A 305 -20.97 1.43 2.71
N ILE A 306 -20.84 0.90 3.93
CA ILE A 306 -19.64 1.07 4.76
C ILE A 306 -18.47 0.30 4.14
N VAL A 307 -18.70 -0.95 3.70
CA VAL A 307 -17.68 -1.76 3.01
C VAL A 307 -17.15 -1.02 1.77
N TYR A 308 -18.05 -0.51 0.91
CA TYR A 308 -17.66 0.23 -0.30
C TYR A 308 -17.02 1.59 -0.01
N LYS A 309 -17.45 2.29 1.06
CA LYS A 309 -16.83 3.54 1.51
C LYS A 309 -15.35 3.37 1.82
N TYR A 310 -14.96 2.18 2.29
CA TYR A 310 -13.58 1.81 2.58
C TYR A 310 -12.93 0.98 1.46
N GLU A 311 -13.48 1.04 0.25
CA GLU A 311 -12.96 0.37 -0.96
C GLU A 311 -12.88 -1.17 -0.84
N GLY A 312 -13.60 -1.76 0.11
CA GLY A 312 -13.80 -3.19 0.19
C GLY A 312 -14.86 -3.65 -0.82
N ILE A 313 -14.83 -4.94 -1.15
CA ILE A 313 -15.82 -5.57 -2.03
C ILE A 313 -16.53 -6.67 -1.26
N ILE A 314 -17.86 -6.72 -1.39
CA ILE A 314 -18.66 -7.82 -0.87
C ILE A 314 -18.45 -9.02 -1.79
N ASP A 315 -17.89 -10.11 -1.25
CA ASP A 315 -17.77 -11.39 -1.95
C ASP A 315 -19.13 -12.08 -2.04
N ARG A 316 -19.77 -12.24 -0.87
CA ARG A 316 -21.06 -12.91 -0.74
C ARG A 316 -21.87 -12.43 0.45
N ILE A 317 -23.19 -12.57 0.32
CA ILE A 317 -24.17 -12.37 1.39
C ILE A 317 -24.92 -13.70 1.56
N ILE A 318 -24.92 -14.26 2.77
CA ILE A 318 -25.58 -15.54 3.07
C ILE A 318 -26.52 -15.34 4.26
N GLY A 319 -27.81 -15.16 3.99
CA GLY A 319 -28.80 -14.96 5.05
C GLY A 319 -28.51 -13.66 5.82
N ASP A 320 -28.10 -13.78 7.08
CA ASP A 320 -27.67 -12.73 8.00
C ASP A 320 -26.16 -12.41 7.94
N ALA A 321 -25.35 -13.26 7.31
CA ALA A 321 -23.91 -13.08 7.22
C ALA A 321 -23.47 -12.30 5.95
N LEU A 322 -22.45 -11.47 6.10
CA LEU A 322 -21.80 -10.70 5.04
C LEU A 322 -20.29 -10.94 5.08
N VAL A 323 -19.73 -11.30 3.92
CA VAL A 323 -18.28 -11.50 3.72
C VAL A 323 -17.73 -10.44 2.78
N ALA A 324 -16.73 -9.71 3.25
CA ALA A 324 -16.06 -8.68 2.49
C ALA A 324 -14.56 -8.94 2.36
N ILE A 325 -14.00 -8.54 1.21
CA ILE A 325 -12.59 -8.65 0.87
C ILE A 325 -12.04 -7.24 0.65
N PHE A 326 -10.93 -6.96 1.32
CA PHE A 326 -10.11 -5.76 1.12
C PHE A 326 -8.79 -6.21 0.51
N GLY A 327 -8.40 -5.58 -0.60
CA GLY A 327 -7.20 -5.93 -1.34
C GLY A 327 -7.39 -6.84 -2.55
N ALA A 328 -8.63 -7.01 -3.01
CA ALA A 328 -8.92 -7.64 -4.30
C ALA A 328 -10.12 -6.94 -4.96
N PRO A 329 -10.09 -6.66 -6.28
CA PRO A 329 -9.00 -6.94 -7.23
C PRO A 329 -7.84 -5.94 -7.15
N ILE A 330 -7.99 -4.82 -6.41
CA ILE A 330 -6.98 -3.79 -6.20
C ILE A 330 -6.45 -3.93 -4.77
N VAL A 331 -5.13 -4.13 -4.63
CA VAL A 331 -4.43 -4.26 -3.34
C VAL A 331 -3.97 -2.89 -2.87
N HIS A 332 -4.12 -2.61 -1.59
CA HIS A 332 -3.59 -1.42 -0.93
C HIS A 332 -2.91 -1.78 0.41
N GLU A 333 -1.88 -1.04 0.79
CA GLU A 333 -1.14 -1.30 2.05
C GLU A 333 -1.98 -1.14 3.31
N ASN A 334 -2.97 -0.26 3.28
CA ASN A 334 -3.86 0.02 4.41
C ASN A 334 -5.17 -0.79 4.36
N ASP A 335 -5.27 -1.83 3.53
CA ASP A 335 -6.43 -2.74 3.51
C ASP A 335 -6.75 -3.35 4.89
N PRO A 336 -5.77 -3.73 5.73
CA PRO A 336 -6.04 -4.13 7.12
C PRO A 336 -6.67 -3.00 7.95
N GLU A 337 -6.21 -1.76 7.76
CA GLU A 337 -6.72 -0.60 8.49
C GLU A 337 -8.15 -0.25 8.06
N ARG A 338 -8.40 -0.31 6.74
CA ARG A 338 -9.71 -0.10 6.13
C ARG A 338 -10.71 -1.16 6.57
N ALA A 339 -10.32 -2.43 6.61
CA ALA A 339 -11.17 -3.50 7.09
C ALA A 339 -11.55 -3.33 8.58
N VAL A 340 -10.56 -3.01 9.44
CA VAL A 340 -10.80 -2.76 10.87
C VAL A 340 -11.67 -1.52 11.07
N GLN A 341 -11.44 -0.45 10.30
CA GLN A 341 -12.25 0.77 10.36
C GLN A 341 -13.69 0.53 9.86
N ALA A 342 -13.85 -0.23 8.79
CA ALA A 342 -15.15 -0.64 8.26
C ALA A 342 -15.91 -1.47 9.31
N GLY A 343 -15.27 -2.48 9.90
CA GLY A 343 -15.89 -3.31 10.95
C GLY A 343 -16.36 -2.49 12.16
N LEU A 344 -15.54 -1.55 12.65
CA LEU A 344 -15.96 -0.66 13.74
C LEU A 344 -17.16 0.23 13.38
N GLU A 345 -17.18 0.77 12.15
CA GLU A 345 -18.31 1.59 11.70
C GLU A 345 -19.58 0.76 11.46
N MET A 346 -19.45 -0.50 11.00
CA MET A 346 -20.56 -1.46 10.87
C MET A 346 -21.22 -1.75 12.21
N MET A 347 -20.41 -1.93 13.27
CA MET A 347 -20.92 -2.13 14.64
C MET A 347 -21.69 -0.91 15.15
N ASP A 348 -21.19 0.31 14.89
CA ASP A 348 -21.87 1.55 15.28
C ASP A 348 -23.19 1.76 14.51
N GLU A 349 -23.23 1.45 13.22
CA GLU A 349 -24.42 1.64 12.39
C GLU A 349 -25.54 0.64 12.73
N ILE A 350 -25.21 -0.64 12.95
CA ILE A 350 -26.20 -1.64 13.39
C ILE A 350 -26.76 -1.29 14.76
N LYS A 351 -25.94 -0.78 15.68
CA LYS A 351 -26.42 -0.33 16.98
C LYS A 351 -27.43 0.81 16.85
N ARG A 352 -27.13 1.82 16.02
CA ARG A 352 -28.08 2.92 15.73
C ARG A 352 -29.35 2.42 15.04
N PHE A 353 -29.23 1.46 14.13
CA PHE A 353 -30.38 0.82 13.50
C PHE A 353 -31.25 0.11 14.52
N SER A 354 -30.66 -0.73 15.37
CA SER A 354 -31.35 -1.44 16.45
C SER A 354 -32.07 -0.49 17.41
N ASP A 355 -31.40 0.57 17.86
CA ASP A 355 -31.98 1.55 18.79
C ASP A 355 -33.22 2.25 18.18
N ARG A 356 -33.18 2.58 16.88
CA ARG A 356 -34.33 3.13 16.16
C ARG A 356 -35.47 2.12 16.04
N MET A 357 -35.17 0.90 15.63
CA MET A 357 -36.18 -0.15 15.45
C MET A 357 -36.85 -0.58 16.77
N ALA A 358 -36.11 -0.53 17.88
CA ALA A 358 -36.66 -0.81 19.21
C ALA A 358 -37.74 0.21 19.60
N ILE A 359 -37.57 1.49 19.23
CA ILE A 359 -38.53 2.56 19.54
C ILE A 359 -39.75 2.48 18.62
N GLU A 360 -39.54 2.23 17.33
CA GLU A 360 -40.58 2.38 16.31
C GLU A 360 -41.38 1.10 16.06
N MET A 361 -40.77 -0.08 16.25
CA MET A 361 -41.38 -1.37 15.91
C MET A 361 -41.33 -2.38 17.07
N ASP A 362 -40.98 -1.94 18.29
CA ASP A 362 -40.81 -2.81 19.47
C ASP A 362 -39.85 -3.98 19.20
N MET A 363 -38.81 -3.75 18.38
CA MET A 363 -37.92 -4.81 17.92
C MET A 363 -36.95 -5.28 19.03
N PRO A 364 -36.66 -6.59 19.16
CA PRO A 364 -35.56 -7.06 19.99
C PRO A 364 -34.21 -6.49 19.50
N PRO A 365 -33.21 -6.33 20.40
CA PRO A 365 -31.94 -5.72 20.05
C PRO A 365 -31.17 -6.55 19.02
N LEU A 366 -30.72 -5.90 17.95
CA LEU A 366 -29.88 -6.46 16.91
C LEU A 366 -28.43 -5.99 17.11
N ASN A 367 -27.47 -6.88 16.90
CA ASN A 367 -26.04 -6.58 16.94
C ASN A 367 -25.33 -7.25 15.76
N VAL A 368 -24.05 -6.95 15.61
CA VAL A 368 -23.17 -7.63 14.66
C VAL A 368 -21.93 -8.11 15.41
N HIS A 369 -21.45 -9.29 15.05
CA HIS A 369 -20.18 -9.85 15.49
C HIS A 369 -19.27 -10.03 14.27
N ILE A 370 -17.98 -9.71 14.41
CA ILE A 370 -17.07 -9.52 13.28
C ILE A 370 -15.73 -10.23 13.51
N GLY A 371 -15.30 -11.01 12.53
CA GLY A 371 -13.96 -11.59 12.44
C GLY A 371 -13.15 -10.95 11.33
N VAL A 372 -11.94 -10.46 11.62
CA VAL A 372 -11.04 -9.87 10.62
C VAL A 372 -9.68 -10.55 10.63
N ASN A 373 -9.22 -10.99 9.47
CA ASN A 373 -7.88 -11.54 9.35
C ASN A 373 -7.21 -11.19 8.01
N THR A 374 -5.91 -10.95 8.07
CA THR A 374 -5.07 -10.59 6.93
C THR A 374 -4.13 -11.74 6.62
N GLY A 375 -4.05 -12.15 5.36
CA GLY A 375 -3.05 -13.14 4.95
C GLY A 375 -3.09 -13.46 3.46
N ARG A 376 -2.21 -14.38 3.05
CA ARG A 376 -2.07 -14.77 1.65
C ARG A 376 -3.18 -15.74 1.25
N ILE A 377 -3.81 -15.43 0.13
CA ILE A 377 -4.84 -16.25 -0.50
C ILE A 377 -4.42 -16.52 -1.95
N SER A 378 -4.79 -17.66 -2.51
CA SER A 378 -4.71 -17.87 -3.95
C SER A 378 -6.05 -17.49 -4.56
N ILE A 379 -6.06 -16.51 -5.47
CA ILE A 379 -7.28 -16.11 -6.16
C ILE A 379 -7.41 -16.99 -7.40
N GLY A 380 -8.27 -18.00 -7.32
CA GLY A 380 -8.62 -18.86 -8.44
C GLY A 380 -9.84 -18.32 -9.18
N ASN A 381 -9.78 -18.26 -10.51
CA ASN A 381 -11.00 -18.25 -11.32
C ASN A 381 -11.58 -19.67 -11.29
N ILE A 382 -12.65 -19.89 -10.54
CA ILE A 382 -13.50 -21.07 -10.75
C ILE A 382 -14.95 -20.61 -10.78
N SER A 383 -15.37 -20.07 -11.93
CA SER A 383 -16.68 -20.42 -12.45
C SER A 383 -16.52 -20.89 -13.89
N THR A 384 -16.94 -22.12 -14.17
CA THR A 384 -17.32 -22.53 -15.52
C THR A 384 -18.73 -22.08 -15.87
N ASP A 385 -19.38 -21.33 -14.96
CA ASP A 385 -20.70 -20.76 -15.21
C ASP A 385 -20.58 -19.29 -15.64
N GLN A 386 -21.21 -18.96 -16.76
CA GLN A 386 -21.11 -17.64 -17.40
C GLN A 386 -21.93 -16.57 -16.67
N THR A 387 -22.43 -16.84 -15.47
CA THR A 387 -23.24 -15.94 -14.63
C THR A 387 -22.54 -14.64 -14.25
N GLN A 388 -21.25 -14.46 -14.57
CA GLN A 388 -20.43 -13.29 -14.21
C GLN A 388 -20.50 -12.91 -12.72
N LYS A 389 -20.99 -13.82 -11.87
CA LYS A 389 -20.66 -13.81 -10.46
C LYS A 389 -19.18 -14.18 -10.39
N MET A 390 -18.35 -13.20 -10.01
CA MET A 390 -17.00 -13.52 -9.57
C MET A 390 -17.18 -14.26 -8.25
N ASP A 391 -17.29 -15.58 -8.29
CA ASP A 391 -17.04 -16.38 -7.11
C ASP A 391 -15.54 -16.27 -6.87
N TYR A 392 -15.11 -15.19 -6.17
CA TYR A 392 -13.76 -15.12 -5.65
C TYR A 392 -13.69 -16.24 -4.62
N THR A 393 -13.26 -17.42 -5.06
CA THR A 393 -13.01 -18.49 -4.11
C THR A 393 -11.71 -18.13 -3.43
N VAL A 394 -11.83 -17.29 -2.40
CA VAL A 394 -10.73 -16.96 -1.51
C VAL A 394 -10.48 -18.22 -0.70
N ILE A 395 -9.42 -18.94 -1.04
CA ILE A 395 -9.04 -20.17 -0.35
C ILE A 395 -7.69 -19.92 0.32
N GLY A 396 -7.65 -20.20 1.61
CA GLY A 396 -6.43 -20.13 2.41
C GLY A 396 -6.72 -20.12 3.90
N GLU A 397 -5.69 -20.45 4.68
CA GLU A 397 -5.65 -20.27 6.15
C GLU A 397 -6.24 -18.93 6.64
N PRO A 398 -6.08 -17.79 5.91
CA PRO A 398 -6.60 -16.53 6.41
C PRO A 398 -8.12 -16.43 6.47
N VAL A 399 -8.83 -17.15 5.60
CA VAL A 399 -10.31 -17.22 5.54
C VAL A 399 -10.83 -18.04 6.71
N GLU A 400 -10.25 -19.22 6.90
CA GLU A 400 -10.58 -20.16 7.97
C GLU A 400 -10.40 -19.49 9.33
N LEU A 401 -9.30 -18.73 9.51
CA LEU A 401 -9.11 -17.96 10.73
C LEU A 401 -10.11 -16.79 10.84
N ALA A 402 -10.41 -16.04 9.78
CA ALA A 402 -11.40 -14.95 9.84
C ALA A 402 -12.80 -15.45 10.22
N GLU A 403 -13.24 -16.57 9.64
CA GLU A 403 -14.50 -17.25 9.95
C GLU A 403 -14.50 -17.72 11.41
N LYS A 404 -13.44 -18.41 11.84
CA LYS A 404 -13.32 -18.86 13.24
C LYS A 404 -13.29 -17.71 14.25
N LEU A 405 -12.70 -16.57 13.89
CA LEU A 405 -12.69 -15.36 14.71
C LEU A 405 -14.10 -14.78 14.87
N GLU A 406 -14.92 -14.83 13.82
CA GLU A 406 -16.32 -14.42 13.88
C GLU A 406 -17.14 -15.40 14.75
N ASP A 407 -17.02 -16.71 14.53
CA ASP A 407 -17.73 -17.75 15.30
C ASP A 407 -17.52 -17.66 16.83
N ILE A 408 -16.31 -17.29 17.27
CA ILE A 408 -15.97 -17.20 18.70
C ILE A 408 -16.16 -15.78 19.27
N SER A 409 -16.49 -14.81 18.44
CA SER A 409 -16.70 -13.43 18.89
C SER A 409 -18.02 -13.31 19.64
N GLU A 410 -18.02 -12.49 20.70
CA GLU A 410 -19.24 -12.23 21.46
C GLU A 410 -20.12 -11.20 20.73
N THR A 411 -21.41 -11.17 21.06
CA THR A 411 -22.36 -10.20 20.49
C THR A 411 -21.85 -8.75 20.64
N GLY A 412 -21.68 -8.06 19.52
CA GLY A 412 -21.15 -6.69 19.52
C GLY A 412 -19.64 -6.63 19.76
N GLU A 413 -18.89 -7.63 19.30
CA GLU A 413 -17.43 -7.67 19.35
C GLU A 413 -16.81 -7.82 17.95
N MET A 414 -15.63 -7.24 17.76
CA MET A 414 -14.77 -7.52 16.62
C MET A 414 -13.45 -8.15 17.08
N LEU A 415 -13.15 -9.34 16.58
CA LEU A 415 -11.91 -10.05 16.81
C LEU A 415 -11.00 -9.99 15.58
N VAL A 416 -9.71 -9.79 15.82
CA VAL A 416 -8.70 -9.73 14.76
C VAL A 416 -7.57 -10.73 14.98
N GLY A 417 -7.07 -11.29 13.88
CA GLY A 417 -5.91 -12.17 13.89
C GLY A 417 -4.60 -11.43 14.18
N GLU A 418 -3.55 -12.17 14.55
CA GLU A 418 -2.27 -11.58 14.95
C GLU A 418 -1.64 -10.69 13.88
N ARG A 419 -1.73 -11.08 12.61
CA ARG A 419 -1.17 -10.31 11.49
C ARG A 419 -1.89 -8.97 11.32
N THR A 420 -3.22 -8.98 11.33
CA THR A 420 -4.06 -7.77 11.30
C THR A 420 -3.77 -6.87 12.50
N TYR A 421 -3.64 -7.44 13.70
CA TYR A 421 -3.22 -6.69 14.90
C TYR A 421 -1.86 -6.01 14.71
N ARG A 422 -0.83 -6.76 14.25
CA ARG A 422 0.53 -6.22 14.07
C ARG A 422 0.57 -5.05 13.07
N LEU A 423 -0.21 -5.15 11.99
CA LEU A 423 -0.29 -4.14 10.94
C LEU A 423 -1.06 -2.89 11.39
N THR A 424 -2.07 -3.04 12.25
CA THR A 424 -3.01 -1.94 12.57
C THR A 424 -2.89 -1.41 14.00
N ARG A 425 -2.08 -2.02 14.86
CA ARG A 425 -1.94 -1.63 16.29
C ARG A 425 -1.55 -0.17 16.50
N ALA A 426 -0.93 0.49 15.52
CA ALA A 426 -0.60 1.91 15.61
C ALA A 426 -1.87 2.79 15.69
N LEU A 427 -2.95 2.40 15.00
CA LEU A 427 -4.15 3.23 14.79
C LEU A 427 -5.33 2.85 15.69
N PHE A 428 -5.40 1.59 16.15
CA PHE A 428 -6.55 1.06 16.90
C PHE A 428 -6.15 0.52 18.27
N LYS A 429 -7.09 0.58 19.23
CA LYS A 429 -6.93 -0.01 20.56
C LYS A 429 -7.33 -1.48 20.50
N TYR A 430 -6.48 -2.34 21.06
CA TYR A 430 -6.71 -3.77 21.12
C TYR A 430 -6.55 -4.32 22.54
N GLU A 431 -7.27 -5.39 22.84
CA GLU A 431 -7.13 -6.21 24.04
C GLU A 431 -6.87 -7.66 23.62
N LYS A 432 -5.81 -8.30 24.15
CA LYS A 432 -5.58 -9.73 23.88
C LYS A 432 -6.68 -10.54 24.59
N LYS A 433 -7.45 -11.34 23.85
CA LYS A 433 -8.61 -12.08 24.37
C LYS A 433 -8.25 -13.53 24.73
N THR A 434 -7.86 -14.32 23.74
CA THR A 434 -7.53 -15.74 23.89
C THR A 434 -6.51 -16.14 22.83
N ASP A 435 -5.95 -17.34 22.96
CA ASP A 435 -5.28 -18.01 21.85
C ASP A 435 -6.28 -18.99 21.22
N VAL A 436 -6.29 -19.09 19.89
CA VAL A 436 -7.16 -19.98 19.13
C VAL A 436 -6.29 -20.97 18.39
N GLU A 437 -6.60 -22.25 18.53
CA GLU A 437 -5.90 -23.31 17.80
C GLU A 437 -6.40 -23.34 16.35
N VAL A 438 -5.52 -23.07 15.39
CA VAL A 438 -5.77 -23.25 13.96
C VAL A 438 -4.64 -24.13 13.42
N ARG A 439 -4.99 -25.27 12.82
CA ARG A 439 -4.03 -26.24 12.26
C ARG A 439 -2.93 -26.66 13.25
N GLY A 440 -3.29 -26.88 14.52
CA GLY A 440 -2.37 -27.29 15.59
C GLY A 440 -1.47 -26.18 16.15
N GLN A 441 -1.60 -24.94 15.67
CA GLN A 441 -0.89 -23.78 16.20
C GLN A 441 -1.81 -22.88 17.02
N LEU A 442 -1.34 -22.46 18.20
CA LEU A 442 -2.03 -21.49 19.05
C LEU A 442 -1.74 -20.07 18.52
N ILE A 443 -2.73 -19.46 17.89
CA ILE A 443 -2.65 -18.10 17.34
C ILE A 443 -3.28 -17.12 18.33
N PRO A 444 -2.57 -16.06 18.77
CA PRO A 444 -3.14 -15.06 19.66
C PRO A 444 -4.18 -14.20 18.94
N VAL A 445 -5.31 -14.00 19.59
CA VAL A 445 -6.46 -13.24 19.07
C VAL A 445 -6.69 -11.97 19.89
N TYR A 446 -7.03 -10.89 19.19
CA TYR A 446 -7.17 -9.56 19.78
C TYR A 446 -8.56 -9.00 19.53
N ARG A 447 -9.20 -8.49 20.58
CA ARG A 447 -10.44 -7.72 20.51
C ARG A 447 -10.13 -6.28 20.13
N ALA A 448 -10.78 -5.75 19.10
CA ALA A 448 -10.72 -4.34 18.75
C ALA A 448 -11.67 -3.52 19.63
N LEU A 449 -11.15 -2.46 20.26
CA LEU A 449 -11.89 -1.59 21.19
C LEU A 449 -12.28 -0.23 20.58
N GLY A 450 -11.78 0.08 19.38
CA GLY A 450 -12.04 1.35 18.69
C GLY A 450 -10.77 2.11 18.31
N LYS A 451 -10.97 3.24 17.63
CA LYS A 451 -9.88 4.10 17.16
C LYS A 451 -9.11 4.74 18.32
N ARG A 452 -7.79 4.83 18.20
CA ARG A 452 -6.97 5.56 19.17
C ARG A 452 -7.19 7.06 19.03
N ALA A 453 -7.28 7.76 20.17
CA ALA A 453 -7.35 9.23 20.20
C ALA A 453 -5.99 9.88 19.86
N ASP A 454 -4.91 9.12 20.04
CA ASP A 454 -3.53 9.45 19.67
C ASP A 454 -2.92 8.16 19.09
N PRO A 455 -2.63 8.08 17.78
CA PRO A 455 -1.99 6.89 17.18
C PRO A 455 -0.69 6.60 17.93
N GLU A 456 -0.48 5.40 18.48
CA GLU A 456 0.87 5.08 18.94
C GLU A 456 1.76 5.04 17.70
N LEU A 457 2.71 5.96 17.73
CA LEU A 457 3.76 6.10 16.78
C LEU A 457 4.52 4.78 16.60
N LYS A 458 4.88 4.51 15.33
CA LYS A 458 5.78 3.43 14.86
C LYS A 458 6.83 3.07 15.93
N ARG A 459 6.94 1.77 16.29
CA ARG A 459 8.08 1.27 17.09
C ARG A 459 9.36 1.68 16.35
N GLY A 460 10.21 2.45 17.01
CA GLY A 460 11.42 3.08 16.45
C GLY A 460 11.39 4.61 16.58
N VAL A 461 10.39 5.27 16.00
CA VAL A 461 10.39 6.73 15.76
C VAL A 461 9.86 7.59 16.94
N SER A 462 9.53 7.01 18.10
CA SER A 462 8.77 7.73 19.15
C SER A 462 9.17 7.54 20.61
N LEU A 463 10.28 6.88 20.90
CA LEU A 463 10.77 6.88 22.29
C LEU A 463 11.51 8.18 22.61
N LEU A 464 11.98 8.88 21.56
CA LEU A 464 12.60 10.19 21.63
C LEU A 464 11.55 11.28 21.34
N ASN A 465 11.47 12.30 22.18
CA ASN A 465 10.60 13.45 21.94
C ASN A 465 11.07 14.18 20.68
N LYS A 466 10.13 14.54 19.79
CA LYS A 466 10.42 15.31 18.57
C LYS A 466 10.60 16.81 18.84
N VAL A 467 11.39 17.19 19.83
CA VAL A 467 11.61 18.61 20.17
C VAL A 467 12.58 19.23 19.17
N PHE A 468 12.21 20.36 18.57
CA PHE A 468 13.13 21.17 17.78
C PHE A 468 13.89 22.11 18.73
N VAL A 469 15.17 21.83 19.00
CA VAL A 469 16.00 22.57 19.97
C VAL A 469 17.34 22.93 19.33
N SER A 470 17.88 24.09 19.67
CA SER A 470 19.25 24.54 19.33
C SER A 470 19.48 24.93 17.86
N ARG A 471 18.43 25.34 17.15
CA ARG A 471 18.45 25.89 15.77
C ARG A 471 17.52 27.09 15.60
N GLU A 472 17.31 27.83 16.69
CA GLU A 472 16.37 28.95 16.76
C GLU A 472 16.81 30.12 15.87
N THR A 473 18.12 30.32 15.69
CA THR A 473 18.70 31.36 14.84
C THR A 473 18.43 31.12 13.36
N GLU A 474 18.65 29.89 12.89
CA GLU A 474 18.52 29.49 11.48
C GLU A 474 17.06 29.46 11.06
N ILE A 475 16.16 28.91 11.90
CA ILE A 475 14.73 28.91 11.59
C ILE A 475 14.14 30.32 11.62
N LYS A 476 14.63 31.20 12.51
CA LYS A 476 14.23 32.60 12.55
C LYS A 476 14.65 33.32 11.27
N ALA A 477 15.89 33.12 10.81
CA ALA A 477 16.37 33.70 9.56
C ALA A 477 15.53 33.23 8.34
N LEU A 478 15.22 31.93 8.26
CA LEU A 478 14.34 31.37 7.22
C LEU A 478 12.95 32.01 7.25
N ASN A 479 12.32 32.06 8.42
CA ASN A 479 10.99 32.64 8.58
C ASN A 479 10.98 34.13 8.22
N GLU A 480 11.99 34.90 8.65
CA GLU A 480 12.13 36.32 8.30
C GLU A 480 12.18 36.53 6.78
N LYS A 481 12.98 35.75 6.04
CA LYS A 481 13.05 35.86 4.57
C LYS A 481 11.77 35.42 3.87
N SER A 482 11.11 34.40 4.40
CA SER A 482 9.82 33.95 3.85
C SER A 482 8.72 35.03 3.90
N THR A 483 8.85 36.05 4.76
CA THR A 483 7.88 37.16 4.80
C THR A 483 7.91 38.06 3.56
N MET A 484 9.01 38.05 2.80
CA MET A 484 9.14 38.82 1.54
C MET A 484 8.16 38.35 0.47
N LEU A 485 7.74 37.08 0.52
CA LEU A 485 6.69 36.53 -0.34
C LEU A 485 5.39 37.35 -0.27
N TRP A 486 5.04 37.86 0.90
CA TRP A 486 3.82 38.65 1.10
C TRP A 486 3.93 40.08 0.57
N GLN A 487 5.15 40.51 0.22
CA GLN A 487 5.44 41.84 -0.33
C GLN A 487 5.67 41.80 -1.85
N ASN A 488 5.34 40.67 -2.49
CA ASN A 488 5.65 40.38 -3.90
C ASN A 488 7.13 40.51 -4.24
N GLN A 489 8.00 40.12 -3.31
CA GLN A 489 9.43 40.04 -3.52
C GLN A 489 9.87 38.59 -3.35
N GLY A 490 10.48 38.04 -4.39
CA GLY A 490 11.07 36.73 -4.32
C GLY A 490 12.41 36.76 -3.60
N HIS A 491 12.84 35.61 -3.12
CA HIS A 491 14.10 35.48 -2.39
C HIS A 491 14.67 34.08 -2.58
N PHE A 492 15.99 33.98 -2.64
CA PHE A 492 16.73 32.73 -2.71
C PHE A 492 17.35 32.40 -1.34
N VAL A 493 17.20 31.16 -0.88
CA VAL A 493 17.89 30.67 0.31
C VAL A 493 18.66 29.39 0.02
N GLY A 494 19.98 29.42 0.27
CA GLY A 494 20.81 28.22 0.29
C GLY A 494 20.95 27.68 1.72
N LEU A 495 20.48 26.47 1.98
CA LEU A 495 20.67 25.75 3.25
C LEU A 495 21.80 24.74 3.08
N ILE A 496 22.95 25.06 3.66
CA ILE A 496 24.21 24.36 3.43
C ILE A 496 24.59 23.59 4.69
N GLY A 497 24.87 22.30 4.58
CA GLY A 497 25.35 21.53 5.73
C GLY A 497 25.65 20.08 5.41
N GLN A 498 26.48 19.44 6.22
CA GLN A 498 26.76 18.01 6.11
C GLN A 498 25.50 17.14 6.38
N ALA A 499 25.58 15.86 6.05
CA ALA A 499 24.52 14.90 6.37
C ALA A 499 24.28 14.85 7.90
N GLY A 500 23.01 14.75 8.31
CA GLY A 500 22.64 14.65 9.73
C GLY A 500 22.54 15.98 10.51
N LEU A 501 22.91 17.13 9.92
CA LEU A 501 22.87 18.43 10.64
C LEU A 501 21.47 19.07 10.77
N GLY A 502 20.41 18.46 10.22
CA GLY A 502 19.02 18.91 10.41
C GLY A 502 18.42 19.76 9.27
N LYS A 503 18.99 19.79 8.06
CA LYS A 503 18.44 20.52 6.89
C LYS A 503 16.97 20.18 6.60
N SER A 504 16.65 18.89 6.50
CA SER A 504 15.28 18.42 6.23
C SER A 504 14.32 18.76 7.38
N ARG A 505 14.82 18.85 8.62
CA ARG A 505 14.04 19.31 9.77
C ARG A 505 13.70 20.79 9.65
N LEU A 506 14.66 21.65 9.29
CA LEU A 506 14.42 23.07 9.04
C LEU A 506 13.39 23.29 7.92
N LYS A 507 13.49 22.54 6.81
CA LYS A 507 12.48 22.54 5.74
C LYS A 507 11.10 22.20 6.29
N ARG A 508 10.99 21.13 7.09
CA ARG A 508 9.72 20.68 7.67
C ARG A 508 9.09 21.75 8.55
N GLU A 509 9.86 22.34 9.46
CA GLU A 509 9.37 23.43 10.33
C GLU A 509 8.92 24.64 9.51
N LEU A 510 9.66 25.02 8.45
CA LEU A 510 9.24 26.08 7.54
C LEU A 510 7.93 25.75 6.80
N ARG A 511 7.78 24.52 6.28
CA ARG A 511 6.56 24.07 5.60
C ARG A 511 5.34 24.14 6.53
N LEU A 512 5.51 23.74 7.79
CA LEU A 512 4.47 23.86 8.82
C LEU A 512 4.11 25.34 9.09
N ASN A 513 5.11 26.22 9.19
CA ASN A 513 4.91 27.64 9.42
C ASN A 513 4.19 28.34 8.24
N LEU A 514 4.59 28.06 7.00
CA LEU A 514 3.96 28.63 5.81
C LEU A 514 2.56 28.06 5.60
N GLY A 515 2.38 26.77 5.87
CA GLY A 515 1.11 26.06 5.78
C GLY A 515 0.49 26.15 4.39
N GLY A 516 -0.84 26.16 4.32
CA GLY A 516 -1.59 26.26 3.06
C GLY A 516 -1.53 27.64 2.37
N ARG A 517 -0.67 28.58 2.79
CA ARG A 517 -0.61 29.95 2.25
C ARG A 517 0.24 30.09 0.99
N VAL A 518 1.06 29.09 0.69
CA VAL A 518 1.92 29.06 -0.51
C VAL A 518 1.54 27.87 -1.41
N THR A 519 1.89 27.94 -2.69
CA THR A 519 2.03 26.75 -3.54
C THR A 519 3.39 26.14 -3.23
N TRP A 520 3.41 24.92 -2.69
CA TRP A 520 4.65 24.23 -2.32
C TRP A 520 5.05 23.28 -3.45
N LEU A 521 6.15 23.59 -4.13
CA LEU A 521 6.76 22.73 -5.14
C LEU A 521 8.06 22.17 -4.58
N GLU A 522 8.31 20.90 -4.81
CA GLU A 522 9.46 20.21 -4.22
C GLU A 522 10.06 19.26 -5.25
N GLY A 523 11.35 19.46 -5.54
CA GLY A 523 12.13 18.61 -6.44
C GLY A 523 13.29 17.99 -5.70
N ASN A 524 13.51 16.69 -5.93
CA ASN A 524 14.58 15.94 -5.29
C ASN A 524 15.62 15.52 -6.33
N CYS A 525 16.90 15.74 -6.02
CA CYS A 525 18.00 15.09 -6.72
C CYS A 525 18.27 13.73 -6.09
N PHE A 526 18.50 12.71 -6.92
CA PHE A 526 18.92 11.39 -6.47
C PHE A 526 20.28 11.05 -7.07
N GLU A 527 21.08 10.26 -6.36
CA GLU A 527 22.40 9.85 -6.81
C GLU A 527 22.35 9.12 -8.17
N TYR A 528 21.35 8.26 -8.37
CA TYR A 528 21.17 7.53 -9.63
C TYR A 528 20.64 8.39 -10.79
N THR A 529 20.07 9.57 -10.49
CA THR A 529 19.59 10.53 -11.50
C THR A 529 20.54 11.69 -11.73
N ALA A 530 21.73 11.71 -11.10
CA ALA A 530 22.73 12.76 -11.27
C ALA A 530 23.20 12.94 -12.73
N GLN A 531 22.98 11.93 -13.57
CA GLN A 531 23.29 11.96 -15.01
C GLN A 531 22.08 12.35 -15.87
N THR A 532 20.88 12.35 -15.32
CA THR A 532 19.66 12.66 -16.05
C THR A 532 19.45 14.16 -16.08
N ALA A 533 19.36 14.75 -17.28
CA ALA A 533 19.09 16.18 -17.41
C ALA A 533 17.74 16.54 -16.78
N TYR A 534 17.66 17.69 -16.12
CA TYR A 534 16.44 18.19 -15.49
C TYR A 534 15.93 17.35 -14.31
N SER A 535 16.69 16.41 -13.75
CA SER A 535 16.16 15.44 -12.78
C SER A 535 15.37 16.07 -11.62
N VAL A 536 15.88 17.14 -11.02
CA VAL A 536 15.22 17.82 -9.90
C VAL A 536 13.90 18.47 -10.31
N PHE A 537 13.83 18.97 -11.55
CA PHE A 537 12.64 19.57 -12.12
C PHE A 537 11.65 18.49 -12.58
N ILE A 538 12.11 17.37 -13.13
CA ILE A 538 11.26 16.21 -13.45
C ILE A 538 10.57 15.73 -12.16
N SER A 539 11.33 15.57 -11.08
CA SER A 539 10.77 15.19 -9.76
C SER A 539 9.69 16.18 -9.29
N ALA A 540 9.96 17.48 -9.36
CA ALA A 540 8.99 18.51 -8.97
C ALA A 540 7.74 18.54 -9.86
N PHE A 541 7.92 18.45 -11.18
CA PHE A 541 6.83 18.54 -12.13
C PHE A 541 6.00 17.26 -12.20
N THR A 542 6.55 16.10 -11.83
CA THR A 542 5.79 14.86 -11.65
C THR A 542 4.70 15.06 -10.60
N VAL A 543 5.07 15.60 -9.43
CA VAL A 543 4.12 15.91 -8.34
C VAL A 543 3.12 16.99 -8.77
N TYR A 544 3.61 18.05 -9.40
CA TYR A 544 2.80 19.21 -9.77
C TYR A 544 1.71 18.89 -10.81
N LEU A 545 2.02 17.98 -11.74
CA LEU A 545 1.13 17.51 -12.79
C LEU A 545 0.27 16.31 -12.36
N ASP A 546 0.46 15.79 -11.14
CA ASP A 546 -0.22 14.59 -10.64
C ASP A 546 0.02 13.35 -11.52
N ILE A 547 1.26 13.20 -11.99
CA ILE A 547 1.68 12.06 -12.83
C ILE A 547 1.95 10.85 -11.94
N GLN A 548 1.25 9.76 -12.24
CA GLN A 548 1.43 8.44 -11.64
C GLN A 548 2.35 7.61 -12.55
N GLU A 549 3.06 6.63 -12.01
CA GLU A 549 4.06 5.90 -12.80
C GLU A 549 3.39 4.85 -13.71
N THR A 550 2.17 4.43 -13.36
CA THR A 550 1.31 3.63 -14.24
C THR A 550 0.72 4.45 -15.37
N ASP A 551 0.83 5.78 -15.34
CA ASP A 551 0.28 6.61 -16.41
C ASP A 551 1.05 6.34 -17.71
N ARG A 552 0.27 6.06 -18.75
CA ARG A 552 0.79 5.94 -20.11
C ARG A 552 1.11 7.31 -20.69
N ASP A 553 1.89 7.34 -21.77
CA ASP A 553 2.32 8.60 -22.40
C ASP A 553 1.14 9.49 -22.85
N ASP A 554 0.02 8.89 -23.26
CA ASP A 554 -1.23 9.59 -23.58
C ASP A 554 -1.85 10.24 -22.34
N GLU A 555 -1.93 9.52 -21.22
CA GLU A 555 -2.47 10.01 -19.95
C GLU A 555 -1.62 11.15 -19.36
N ILE A 556 -0.28 11.01 -19.41
CA ILE A 556 0.65 12.09 -19.01
C ILE A 556 0.47 13.32 -19.90
N THR A 557 0.30 13.10 -21.21
CA THR A 557 0.06 14.18 -22.17
C THR A 557 -1.25 14.91 -21.86
N GLU A 558 -2.33 14.18 -21.57
CA GLU A 558 -3.62 14.77 -21.18
C GLU A 558 -3.52 15.58 -19.88
N LYS A 559 -2.88 15.04 -18.84
CA LYS A 559 -2.65 15.74 -17.56
C LYS A 559 -1.85 17.02 -17.75
N LEU A 560 -0.76 16.95 -18.52
CA LEU A 560 0.07 18.11 -18.85
C LEU A 560 -0.75 19.19 -19.58
N ILE A 561 -1.44 18.82 -20.67
CA ILE A 561 -2.25 19.76 -21.45
C ILE A 561 -3.33 20.40 -20.57
N TYR A 562 -4.08 19.59 -19.81
CA TYR A 562 -5.14 20.08 -18.94
C TYR A 562 -4.61 21.06 -17.90
N LYS A 563 -3.54 20.70 -17.19
CA LYS A 563 -2.97 21.53 -16.12
C LYS A 563 -2.45 22.85 -16.66
N ILE A 564 -1.69 22.82 -17.76
CA ILE A 564 -1.10 24.04 -18.37
C ILE A 564 -2.19 24.93 -18.96
N LYS A 565 -3.15 24.38 -19.72
CA LYS A 565 -4.27 25.19 -20.25
C LYS A 565 -5.11 25.82 -19.14
N ASN A 566 -5.36 25.10 -18.05
CA ASN A 566 -6.07 25.66 -16.91
C ASN A 566 -5.26 26.73 -16.15
N LEU A 567 -3.93 26.63 -16.13
CA LEU A 567 -3.04 27.64 -15.55
C LEU A 567 -3.06 28.96 -16.34
N PHE A 568 -3.09 28.88 -17.67
CA PHE A 568 -3.03 30.07 -18.54
C PHE A 568 -4.41 30.56 -19.03
N ARG A 569 -5.50 29.94 -18.58
CA ARG A 569 -6.88 30.25 -19.01
C ARG A 569 -7.27 31.73 -18.90
N GLU A 570 -6.74 32.45 -17.92
CA GLU A 570 -7.09 33.85 -17.64
C GLU A 570 -6.06 34.86 -18.19
N SER A 571 -4.93 34.39 -18.71
CA SER A 571 -3.80 35.23 -19.12
C SER A 571 -3.56 35.21 -20.63
N ASP A 572 -3.07 34.10 -21.18
CA ASP A 572 -2.70 33.98 -22.60
C ASP A 572 -2.81 32.51 -23.07
N GLU A 573 -3.84 32.22 -23.85
CA GLU A 573 -4.11 30.86 -24.36
C GLU A 573 -3.06 30.40 -25.38
N ASP A 574 -2.48 31.33 -26.17
CA ASP A 574 -1.47 31.01 -27.17
C ASP A 574 -0.14 30.59 -26.52
N LEU A 575 0.20 31.20 -25.38
CA LEU A 575 1.40 30.85 -24.60
C LEU A 575 1.31 29.43 -24.04
N SER A 576 0.11 28.96 -23.68
CA SER A 576 -0.09 27.60 -23.18
C SER A 576 0.31 26.54 -24.22
N ASP A 577 -0.05 26.76 -25.49
CA ASP A 577 0.30 25.88 -26.61
C ASP A 577 1.78 25.99 -27.01
N GLU A 578 2.49 27.04 -26.58
CA GLU A 578 3.94 27.14 -26.73
C GLU A 578 4.68 26.32 -25.66
N ILE A 579 4.17 26.29 -24.42
CA ILE A 579 4.83 25.65 -23.26
C ILE A 579 4.79 24.12 -23.32
N ILE A 580 3.61 23.55 -23.62
CA ILE A 580 3.32 22.10 -23.59
C ILE A 580 4.39 21.23 -24.28
N PRO A 581 4.78 21.47 -25.54
CA PRO A 581 5.70 20.58 -26.25
C PRO A 581 7.11 20.53 -25.63
N TYR A 582 7.57 21.62 -25.01
CA TYR A 582 8.92 21.66 -24.41
C TYR A 582 8.96 20.92 -23.07
N ILE A 583 7.94 21.12 -22.23
CA ILE A 583 7.81 20.38 -20.96
C ILE A 583 7.65 18.89 -21.25
N GLY A 584 6.70 18.51 -22.10
CA GLY A 584 6.42 17.11 -22.39
C GLY A 584 7.62 16.37 -23.00
N SER A 585 8.29 16.97 -23.99
CA SER A 585 9.39 16.31 -24.70
C SER A 585 10.70 16.30 -23.90
N GLN A 586 11.04 17.36 -23.16
CA GLN A 586 12.33 17.44 -22.44
C GLN A 586 12.29 16.81 -21.05
N LEU A 587 11.20 16.99 -20.30
CA LEU A 587 11.11 16.46 -18.93
C LEU A 587 10.57 15.03 -18.90
N PHE A 588 9.62 14.68 -19.76
CA PHE A 588 8.90 13.40 -19.69
C PHE A 588 9.11 12.47 -20.91
N ALA A 589 9.96 12.89 -21.86
CA ALA A 589 10.24 12.18 -23.10
C ALA A 589 8.98 11.83 -23.93
N LEU A 590 7.96 12.70 -23.89
CA LEU A 590 6.70 12.50 -24.63
C LEU A 590 6.89 12.78 -26.12
N LYS A 591 6.25 11.96 -26.94
CA LYS A 591 6.17 12.13 -28.39
C LYS A 591 4.87 12.83 -28.74
N PHE A 592 4.98 13.99 -29.37
CA PHE A 592 3.83 14.75 -29.85
C PHE A 592 3.59 14.52 -31.34
N GLU A 593 2.33 14.64 -31.76
CA GLU A 593 1.89 14.66 -33.16
C GLU A 593 1.35 16.06 -33.54
N GLY A 594 1.18 16.31 -34.84
CA GLY A 594 0.58 17.55 -35.35
C GLY A 594 1.39 18.81 -35.03
N ASP A 595 0.69 19.88 -34.66
CA ASP A 595 1.28 21.22 -34.46
C ASP A 595 2.35 21.25 -33.36
N TYR A 596 2.19 20.48 -32.29
CA TYR A 596 3.19 20.38 -31.22
C TYR A 596 4.50 19.72 -31.71
N ALA A 597 4.40 18.73 -32.61
CA ALA A 597 5.58 18.08 -33.18
C ALA A 597 6.41 19.04 -34.05
N GLU A 598 5.73 19.82 -34.91
CA GLU A 598 6.38 20.78 -35.80
C GLU A 598 7.11 21.91 -35.03
N LYS A 599 6.59 22.31 -33.85
CA LYS A 599 7.26 23.30 -32.97
C LYS A 599 8.62 22.84 -32.44
N VAL A 600 8.84 21.53 -32.26
CA VAL A 600 10.10 20.98 -31.71
C VAL A 600 11.05 20.52 -32.82
N LYS A 601 10.51 20.09 -33.95
CA LYS A 601 11.23 19.39 -35.04
C LYS A 601 12.43 20.16 -35.62
N TYR A 602 12.34 21.48 -35.73
CA TYR A 602 13.35 22.31 -36.39
C TYR A 602 14.35 22.97 -35.43
N LEU A 603 14.17 22.80 -34.12
CA LEU A 603 15.08 23.36 -33.13
C LEU A 603 16.26 22.42 -32.86
N ASP A 604 17.45 23.00 -32.80
CA ASP A 604 18.63 22.31 -32.30
C ASP A 604 18.56 22.11 -30.78
N ALA A 605 19.53 21.38 -30.23
CA ALA A 605 19.53 21.06 -28.79
C ALA A 605 19.57 22.31 -27.90
N GLU A 606 20.29 23.36 -28.32
CA GLU A 606 20.38 24.62 -27.59
C GLU A 606 19.06 25.39 -27.61
N GLY A 607 18.43 25.50 -28.78
CA GLY A 607 17.12 26.14 -28.93
C GLY A 607 16.03 25.45 -28.09
N ARG A 608 16.01 24.11 -28.08
CA ARG A 608 15.06 23.34 -27.24
C ARG A 608 15.30 23.57 -25.74
N ARG A 609 16.57 23.61 -25.32
CA ARG A 609 16.95 23.92 -23.93
C ARG A 609 16.43 25.30 -23.51
N LEU A 610 16.71 26.35 -24.29
CA LEU A 610 16.29 27.72 -23.97
C LEU A 610 14.77 27.86 -23.91
N ARG A 611 14.03 27.20 -24.80
CA ARG A 611 12.56 27.17 -24.76
C ARG A 611 12.01 26.43 -23.55
N THR A 612 12.66 25.34 -23.13
CA THR A 612 12.30 24.60 -21.91
C THR A 612 12.53 25.44 -20.66
N PHE A 613 13.64 26.18 -20.61
CA PHE A 613 13.94 27.11 -19.53
C PHE A 613 12.87 28.20 -19.42
N ALA A 614 12.49 28.80 -20.56
CA ALA A 614 11.40 29.77 -20.62
C ALA A 614 10.06 29.17 -20.18
N ALA A 615 9.73 27.96 -20.63
CA ALA A 615 8.50 27.26 -20.26
C ALA A 615 8.38 27.05 -18.74
N ILE A 616 9.43 26.56 -18.07
CA ILE A 616 9.44 26.37 -16.61
C ILE A 616 9.31 27.71 -15.88
N ARG A 617 10.04 28.73 -16.33
CA ARG A 617 9.95 30.09 -15.79
C ARG A 617 8.52 30.62 -15.87
N ASP A 618 7.89 30.51 -17.03
CA ASP A 618 6.57 31.09 -17.28
C ASP A 618 5.48 30.37 -16.46
N ILE A 619 5.60 29.06 -16.25
CA ILE A 619 4.75 28.30 -15.32
C ILE A 619 4.90 28.81 -13.88
N LEU A 620 6.13 28.99 -13.40
CA LEU A 620 6.38 29.46 -12.04
C LEU A 620 5.89 30.89 -11.81
N ILE A 621 6.07 31.77 -12.80
CA ILE A 621 5.56 33.15 -12.77
C ILE A 621 4.02 33.13 -12.69
N GLU A 622 3.36 32.36 -13.57
CA GLU A 622 1.89 32.34 -13.62
C GLU A 622 1.28 31.75 -12.34
N GLU A 623 1.88 30.69 -11.77
CA GLU A 623 1.51 30.18 -10.45
C GLU A 623 1.68 31.24 -9.37
N SER A 624 2.80 31.98 -9.37
CA SER A 624 3.08 33.02 -8.37
C SER A 624 2.09 34.18 -8.37
N ARG A 625 1.46 34.46 -9.52
CA ARG A 625 0.39 35.47 -9.65
C ARG A 625 -0.90 35.05 -8.95
N ARG A 626 -1.20 33.75 -8.94
CA ARG A 626 -2.36 33.19 -8.25
C ARG A 626 -2.11 33.05 -6.76
N LYS A 627 -0.93 32.55 -6.41
CA LYS A 627 -0.54 32.27 -5.04
C LYS A 627 0.98 32.26 -4.91
N PRO A 628 1.58 32.86 -3.86
CA PRO A 628 3.02 32.83 -3.67
C PRO A 628 3.59 31.40 -3.73
N VAL A 629 4.67 31.21 -4.48
CA VAL A 629 5.29 29.91 -4.72
C VAL A 629 6.50 29.74 -3.81
N THR A 630 6.58 28.62 -3.12
CA THR A 630 7.83 28.16 -2.49
C THR A 630 8.31 26.94 -3.24
N PHE A 631 9.45 27.06 -3.90
CA PHE A 631 10.07 25.99 -4.66
C PHE A 631 11.30 25.49 -3.91
N VAL A 632 11.26 24.24 -3.44
CA VAL A 632 12.34 23.60 -2.71
C VAL A 632 13.05 22.60 -3.60
N LEU A 633 14.37 22.72 -3.68
CA LEU A 633 15.24 21.82 -4.41
C LEU A 633 16.18 21.13 -3.41
N GLU A 634 16.03 19.81 -3.28
CA GLU A 634 16.78 19.01 -2.31
C GLU A 634 17.95 18.25 -2.92
N ASP A 635 18.93 17.99 -2.07
CA ASP A 635 20.10 17.16 -2.37
C ASP A 635 20.87 17.61 -3.62
N LEU A 636 20.99 18.93 -3.82
CA LEU A 636 21.63 19.49 -5.03
C LEU A 636 23.10 19.15 -5.20
N HIS A 637 23.74 18.49 -4.22
CA HIS A 637 25.07 17.89 -4.45
C HIS A 637 25.05 16.86 -5.59
N TRP A 638 23.89 16.32 -5.95
CA TRP A 638 23.67 15.47 -7.12
C TRP A 638 23.05 16.19 -8.33
N ILE A 639 23.05 17.53 -8.35
CA ILE A 639 22.44 18.29 -9.44
C ILE A 639 23.20 18.10 -10.77
N ASP A 640 22.48 17.95 -11.88
CA ASP A 640 23.07 17.95 -13.21
C ASP A 640 23.33 19.39 -13.71
N GLN A 641 24.28 19.54 -14.65
CA GLN A 641 24.67 20.85 -15.19
C GLN A 641 23.50 21.63 -15.80
N VAL A 642 22.58 20.95 -16.50
CA VAL A 642 21.46 21.62 -17.18
C VAL A 642 20.45 22.14 -16.16
N SER A 643 20.17 21.37 -15.10
CA SER A 643 19.37 21.83 -13.96
C SER A 643 20.00 23.02 -13.23
N LEU A 644 21.32 22.99 -13.01
CA LEU A 644 22.02 24.12 -12.38
C LEU A 644 21.91 25.39 -13.24
N ASP A 645 22.14 25.27 -14.54
CA ASP A 645 21.99 26.38 -15.47
C ASP A 645 20.55 26.91 -15.50
N LEU A 646 19.55 26.05 -15.34
CA LEU A 646 18.16 26.44 -15.22
C LEU A 646 17.89 27.22 -13.93
N ILE A 647 18.45 26.81 -12.79
CA ILE A 647 18.39 27.60 -11.55
C ILE A 647 18.91 29.01 -11.81
N PHE A 648 20.09 29.14 -12.44
CA PHE A 648 20.67 30.45 -12.77
C PHE A 648 19.83 31.27 -13.74
N PHE A 649 19.18 30.63 -14.70
CA PHE A 649 18.24 31.29 -15.61
C PHE A 649 17.01 31.83 -14.87
N LEU A 650 16.48 31.08 -13.91
CA LEU A 650 15.29 31.45 -13.15
C LEU A 650 15.51 32.63 -12.19
N LEU A 651 16.75 32.87 -11.73
CA LEU A 651 17.06 33.95 -10.76
C LEU A 651 16.55 35.32 -11.20
N GLY A 652 16.68 35.65 -12.48
CA GLY A 652 16.22 36.94 -13.01
C GLY A 652 14.72 37.15 -12.85
N SER A 653 13.93 36.09 -12.85
CA SER A 653 12.47 36.15 -12.71
C SER A 653 11.99 35.94 -11.27
N ILE A 654 12.77 35.22 -10.45
CA ILE A 654 12.47 35.05 -9.02
C ILE A 654 12.42 36.39 -8.32
N VAL A 655 13.37 37.29 -8.62
CA VAL A 655 13.49 38.61 -7.98
C VAL A 655 12.21 39.45 -8.08
N ASP A 656 11.54 39.41 -9.23
CA ASP A 656 10.40 40.28 -9.54
C ASP A 656 9.03 39.66 -9.24
N ASN A 657 8.99 38.41 -8.74
CA ASN A 657 7.76 37.66 -8.52
C ASN A 657 7.72 37.05 -7.11
N SER A 658 6.55 36.66 -6.63
CA SER A 658 6.35 36.06 -5.31
C SER A 658 6.83 34.60 -5.26
N ILE A 659 8.11 34.37 -5.58
CA ILE A 659 8.75 33.06 -5.66
C ILE A 659 9.87 32.98 -4.64
N PHE A 660 9.79 31.99 -3.75
CA PHE A 660 10.82 31.70 -2.75
C PHE A 660 11.52 30.40 -3.12
N LEU A 661 12.75 30.50 -3.61
CA LEU A 661 13.55 29.35 -4.05
C LEU A 661 14.49 28.92 -2.92
N ILE A 662 14.37 27.66 -2.49
CA ILE A 662 15.18 27.09 -1.40
C ILE A 662 16.02 25.95 -1.96
N ALA A 663 17.34 26.03 -1.81
CA ALA A 663 18.28 25.01 -2.26
C ALA A 663 18.95 24.34 -1.05
N LEU A 664 18.86 23.01 -0.94
CA LEU A 664 19.50 22.23 0.13
C LEU A 664 20.66 21.42 -0.45
N TYR A 665 21.87 21.61 0.08
CA TYR A 665 23.06 20.89 -0.39
C TYR A 665 24.17 20.78 0.66
N ARG A 666 25.20 19.99 0.31
CA ARG A 666 26.38 19.78 1.12
C ARG A 666 27.49 20.77 0.72
N PRO A 667 28.36 21.18 1.66
CA PRO A 667 29.45 22.11 1.37
C PRO A 667 30.63 21.43 0.64
N GLU A 668 30.38 20.81 -0.50
CA GLU A 668 31.38 20.07 -1.28
C GLU A 668 31.89 20.93 -2.43
N ARG A 669 33.10 21.49 -2.28
CA ARG A 669 33.65 22.49 -3.22
C ARG A 669 33.97 21.97 -4.63
N THR A 670 34.08 20.65 -4.78
CA THR A 670 34.35 20.00 -6.06
C THR A 670 33.07 19.75 -6.87
N GLU A 671 31.91 19.81 -6.22
CA GLU A 671 30.63 19.50 -6.84
C GLU A 671 30.01 20.74 -7.51
N LEU A 672 29.18 20.49 -8.53
CA LEU A 672 28.52 21.55 -9.32
C LEU A 672 27.70 22.51 -8.46
N CYS A 673 27.07 22.00 -7.39
CA CYS A 673 26.29 22.83 -6.48
C CYS A 673 27.07 23.95 -5.82
N TRP A 674 28.42 23.87 -5.75
CA TRP A 674 29.22 24.93 -5.14
C TRP A 674 29.14 26.24 -5.91
N HIS A 675 28.89 26.21 -7.23
CA HIS A 675 28.68 27.42 -8.03
C HIS A 675 27.51 28.27 -7.51
N ILE A 676 26.54 27.68 -6.79
CA ILE A 676 25.45 28.38 -6.11
C ILE A 676 26.01 29.39 -5.09
N ASN A 677 27.07 29.03 -4.36
CA ASN A 677 27.68 29.88 -3.34
C ASN A 677 28.38 31.10 -3.93
N ASP A 678 29.03 30.92 -5.08
CA ASP A 678 29.87 31.96 -5.68
C ASP A 678 29.03 32.89 -6.59
N GLU A 679 28.09 32.33 -7.35
CA GLU A 679 27.38 33.07 -8.40
C GLU A 679 26.09 33.74 -7.92
N ILE A 680 25.29 33.10 -7.07
CA ILE A 680 23.97 33.64 -6.70
C ILE A 680 24.07 34.92 -5.87
N PRO A 681 24.91 35.00 -4.82
CA PRO A 681 25.10 36.24 -4.07
C PRO A 681 25.61 37.38 -4.96
N SER A 682 26.39 37.06 -6.00
CA SER A 682 26.91 38.05 -6.95
C SER A 682 25.83 38.56 -7.92
N ARG A 683 24.90 37.69 -8.34
CA ARG A 683 23.82 38.03 -9.28
C ARG A 683 22.63 38.73 -8.61
N ILE A 684 22.27 38.34 -7.38
CA ILE A 684 21.10 38.87 -6.64
C ILE A 684 21.43 39.17 -5.15
N PRO A 685 22.34 40.12 -4.87
CA PRO A 685 22.91 40.32 -3.52
C PRO A 685 21.89 40.70 -2.45
N ASN A 686 20.81 41.40 -2.81
CA ASN A 686 19.79 41.86 -1.85
C ASN A 686 18.68 40.82 -1.59
N GLN A 687 18.58 39.80 -2.44
CA GLN A 687 17.51 38.79 -2.45
C GLN A 687 18.04 37.36 -2.36
N SER A 688 19.27 37.19 -1.86
CA SER A 688 19.86 35.88 -1.59
C SER A 688 20.36 35.81 -0.16
N THR A 689 20.28 34.63 0.45
CA THR A 689 20.82 34.37 1.78
C THR A 689 21.34 32.94 1.86
N LEU A 690 22.60 32.77 2.25
CA LEU A 690 23.19 31.47 2.49
C LEU A 690 23.23 31.22 4.01
N ILE A 691 22.66 30.10 4.43
CA ILE A 691 22.60 29.67 5.83
C ILE A 691 23.43 28.39 5.93
N GLU A 692 24.63 28.52 6.51
CA GLU A 692 25.51 27.38 6.78
C GLU A 692 25.20 26.79 8.16
N LEU A 693 24.87 25.49 8.19
CA LEU A 693 24.68 24.73 9.41
C LEU A 693 26.03 24.24 9.92
N SER A 694 26.45 24.75 11.08
CA SER A 694 27.60 24.25 11.82
C SER A 694 27.24 23.04 12.69
N GLN A 695 28.24 22.27 13.15
CA GLN A 695 28.03 21.28 14.20
C GLN A 695 27.46 21.94 15.47
N LEU A 696 26.67 21.19 16.26
CA LEU A 696 26.14 21.69 17.52
C LEU A 696 27.30 21.90 18.52
N SER A 697 27.26 23.02 19.25
CA SER A 697 28.13 23.22 20.42
C SER A 697 27.82 22.18 21.50
N SER A 698 28.76 21.90 22.42
CA SER A 698 28.53 20.96 23.51
C SER A 698 27.29 21.28 24.34
N GLN A 699 26.99 22.58 24.56
CA GLN A 699 25.78 22.99 25.27
C GLN A 699 24.50 22.73 24.46
N ALA A 700 24.54 22.99 23.16
CA ALA A 700 23.43 22.68 22.25
C ALA A 700 23.19 21.16 22.14
N SER A 701 24.25 20.36 22.12
CA SER A 701 24.18 18.89 22.15
C SER A 701 23.55 18.38 23.45
N ARG A 702 23.90 18.95 24.61
CA ARG A 702 23.23 18.65 25.90
C ARG A 702 21.75 18.95 25.84
N ASN A 703 21.39 20.16 25.41
CA ASN A 703 20.00 20.59 25.31
C ASN A 703 19.18 19.69 24.36
N LEU A 704 19.79 19.28 23.24
CA LEU A 704 19.17 18.34 22.31
C LEU A 704 18.98 16.96 22.96
N LEU A 705 20.01 16.42 23.62
CA LEU A 705 19.94 15.10 24.28
C LEU A 705 18.86 15.08 25.37
N GLU A 706 18.79 16.11 26.21
CA GLU A 706 17.74 16.26 27.24
C GLU A 706 16.35 16.44 26.63
N GLY A 707 16.27 17.20 25.53
CA GLY A 707 15.05 17.39 24.77
C GLY A 707 14.54 16.08 24.17
N LEU A 708 15.42 15.28 23.58
CA LEU A 708 15.12 13.97 22.98
C LEU A 708 14.70 12.96 24.04
N LEU A 709 15.46 12.82 25.13
CA LEU A 709 15.17 11.82 26.17
C LEU A 709 15.63 12.27 27.55
N THR A 710 14.70 12.37 28.49
CA THR A 710 15.03 12.64 29.90
C THR A 710 15.56 11.38 30.59
N LEU A 711 16.87 11.20 30.54
CA LEU A 711 17.59 10.08 31.13
C LEU A 711 18.06 10.41 32.56
N ILE A 712 17.68 9.61 33.55
CA ILE A 712 18.06 9.79 34.97
C ILE A 712 19.33 9.00 35.30
N ASN A 713 20.16 9.52 36.22
CA ASN A 713 21.33 8.84 36.78
C ASN A 713 22.34 8.31 35.74
N ALA A 714 22.51 9.05 34.65
CA ALA A 714 23.29 8.60 33.50
C ALA A 714 24.19 9.72 32.94
N ASP A 715 24.66 10.63 33.79
CA ASP A 715 25.40 11.81 33.35
C ASP A 715 26.75 11.44 32.70
N SER A 716 27.42 10.39 33.18
CA SER A 716 28.63 9.87 32.53
C SER A 716 28.37 9.33 31.13
N LEU A 717 27.23 8.66 30.91
CA LEU A 717 26.81 8.17 29.60
C LEU A 717 26.44 9.33 28.67
N LYS A 718 25.71 10.34 29.17
CA LYS A 718 25.35 11.54 28.40
C LYS A 718 26.58 12.26 27.88
N GLU A 719 27.57 12.51 28.74
CA GLU A 719 28.80 13.19 28.33
C GLU A 719 29.59 12.39 27.28
N ARG A 720 29.71 11.05 27.43
CA ARG A 720 30.36 10.22 26.42
C ARG A 720 29.62 10.18 25.08
N ILE A 721 28.28 10.19 25.09
CA ILE A 721 27.48 10.32 23.85
C ILE A 721 27.79 11.66 23.18
N ILE A 722 27.88 12.75 23.95
CA ILE A 722 28.15 14.10 23.41
C ILE A 722 29.57 14.22 22.86
N GLU A 723 30.56 13.65 23.55
CA GLU A 723 31.96 13.60 23.11
C GLU A 723 32.08 12.85 21.77
N ASN A 724 31.51 11.66 21.67
CA ASN A 724 31.56 10.85 20.45
C ASN A 724 30.68 11.40 19.31
N ALA A 725 29.63 12.15 19.64
CA ALA A 725 28.76 12.76 18.63
C ALA A 725 29.46 13.85 17.83
N GLU A 726 30.49 14.49 18.39
CA GLU A 726 31.17 15.65 17.78
C GLU A 726 30.18 16.72 17.27
N GLY A 727 29.08 16.92 18.00
CA GLY A 727 28.03 17.88 17.65
C GLY A 727 27.11 17.45 16.49
N ASN A 728 27.10 16.17 16.10
CA ASN A 728 26.17 15.61 15.10
C ASN A 728 24.84 15.18 15.77
N PRO A 729 23.72 15.88 15.49
CA PRO A 729 22.39 15.53 16.02
C PRO A 729 21.97 14.10 15.73
N PHE A 730 22.24 13.64 14.50
CA PHE A 730 21.83 12.34 14.02
C PHE A 730 22.54 11.20 14.77
N TYR A 731 23.82 11.35 15.09
CA TYR A 731 24.54 10.37 15.90
C TYR A 731 23.92 10.23 17.30
N MET A 732 23.56 11.34 17.95
CA MET A 732 22.95 11.29 19.29
C MET A 732 21.60 10.60 19.27
N GLU A 733 20.77 10.89 18.26
CA GLU A 733 19.48 10.23 18.07
C GLU A 733 19.63 8.73 17.89
N GLU A 734 20.50 8.31 16.96
CA GLU A 734 20.74 6.89 16.69
C GLU A 734 21.41 6.16 17.86
N MET A 735 22.32 6.80 18.58
CA MET A 735 22.94 6.21 19.77
C MET A 735 21.89 5.94 20.85
N LEU A 736 20.96 6.88 21.09
CA LEU A 736 19.87 6.65 22.02
C LEU A 736 18.94 5.53 21.54
N ARG A 737 18.58 5.49 20.25
CA ARG A 737 17.82 4.38 19.67
C ARG A 737 18.53 3.04 19.86
N LEU A 738 19.83 2.96 19.58
CA LEU A 738 20.64 1.76 19.75
C LEU A 738 20.70 1.29 21.22
N LEU A 739 20.79 2.22 22.17
CA LEU A 739 20.82 1.88 23.60
C LEU A 739 19.45 1.39 24.10
N ILE A 740 18.36 1.94 23.55
CA ILE A 740 17.00 1.49 23.81
C ILE A 740 16.75 0.10 23.20
N ASP A 741 17.12 -0.10 21.92
CA ASP A 741 16.96 -1.36 21.19
C ASP A 741 17.71 -2.50 21.89
N ASN A 742 18.91 -2.22 22.38
CA ASN A 742 19.72 -3.19 23.15
C ASN A 742 19.26 -3.34 24.61
N GLN A 743 18.15 -2.71 25.01
CA GLN A 743 17.62 -2.74 26.38
C GLN A 743 18.60 -2.24 27.45
N VAL A 744 19.61 -1.47 27.05
CA VAL A 744 20.59 -0.82 27.95
C VAL A 744 19.95 0.39 28.63
N ILE A 745 19.04 1.08 27.95
CA ILE A 745 18.20 2.13 28.50
C ILE A 745 16.73 1.68 28.43
N GLN A 746 16.01 1.79 29.54
CA GLN A 746 14.61 1.34 29.64
C GLN A 746 13.73 2.39 30.30
N GLN A 747 12.45 2.37 29.95
CA GLN A 747 11.44 3.23 30.55
C GLN A 747 10.97 2.62 31.88
N ILE A 748 11.17 3.37 32.96
CA ILE A 748 10.78 3.01 34.32
C ILE A 748 9.59 3.86 34.78
N LYS A 749 8.69 3.25 35.57
CA LYS A 749 7.59 3.95 36.23
C LYS A 749 8.04 4.36 37.63
N ILE A 750 8.06 5.66 37.89
CA ILE A 750 8.38 6.19 39.22
C ILE A 750 7.07 6.42 39.96
N PHE A 751 6.95 5.82 41.14
CA PHE A 751 5.80 5.97 42.01
C PHE A 751 6.19 6.90 43.15
N ASN A 752 5.45 8.01 43.31
CA ASN A 752 5.60 8.84 44.50
C ASN A 752 4.53 8.41 45.51
N VAL A 753 4.96 7.94 46.67
CA VAL A 753 4.08 7.40 47.70
C VAL A 753 4.23 8.27 48.95
N ASP A 754 3.14 8.94 49.32
CA ASP A 754 3.09 9.80 50.50
C ASP A 754 2.85 8.93 51.75
N PHE A 755 3.86 8.77 52.61
CA PHE A 755 3.82 7.87 53.77
C PHE A 755 3.59 8.65 55.07
N SER A 756 2.34 8.94 55.44
CA SER A 756 2.06 9.44 56.79
C SER A 756 2.22 8.32 57.85
N ASP A 757 3.38 8.27 58.51
CA ASP A 757 3.73 7.73 59.84
C ASP A 757 3.27 6.33 60.32
N GLN A 758 2.53 5.52 59.56
CA GLN A 758 2.17 4.16 60.00
C GLN A 758 2.25 3.12 58.87
N LEU A 759 3.40 2.48 58.74
CA LEU A 759 3.59 1.26 57.94
C LEU A 759 3.65 0.03 58.86
N GLN A 760 2.75 -0.95 58.64
CA GLN A 760 2.96 -2.33 59.10
C GLN A 760 3.37 -3.17 57.88
N VAL A 761 4.65 -3.58 57.84
CA VAL A 761 5.20 -4.43 56.77
C VAL A 761 5.20 -5.88 57.25
N GLN A 762 4.32 -6.71 56.67
CA GLN A 762 4.33 -8.16 56.86
C GLN A 762 4.76 -8.81 55.54
N LEU A 763 5.94 -9.45 55.55
CA LEU A 763 6.52 -10.17 54.42
C LEU A 763 6.34 -11.68 54.61
N ASP A 764 6.04 -12.41 53.54
CA ASP A 764 5.82 -13.86 53.63
C ASP A 764 7.12 -14.66 53.85
N ASN A 765 8.31 -14.13 53.50
CA ASN A 765 9.57 -14.90 53.52
C ASN A 765 10.85 -14.11 53.92
N GLY A 766 10.80 -13.33 55.00
CA GLY A 766 12.00 -12.71 55.63
C GLY A 766 11.90 -11.19 55.81
N PHE A 767 12.88 -10.60 56.51
CA PHE A 767 12.88 -9.17 56.88
C PHE A 767 13.33 -8.27 55.72
N MET A 768 12.66 -7.12 55.56
CA MET A 768 13.13 -6.04 54.68
C MET A 768 14.44 -5.47 55.23
N PRO A 769 15.46 -5.17 54.41
CA PRO A 769 16.69 -4.51 54.88
C PRO A 769 16.38 -3.18 55.59
N GLU A 770 17.07 -2.87 56.69
CA GLU A 770 16.85 -1.64 57.48
C GLU A 770 17.02 -0.36 56.65
N GLU A 771 17.85 -0.40 55.60
CA GLU A 771 18.09 0.71 54.67
C GLU A 771 16.83 1.08 53.87
N LEU A 772 16.05 0.09 53.45
CA LEU A 772 14.75 0.30 52.80
C LEU A 772 13.74 0.85 53.80
N LEU A 773 13.66 0.25 55.01
CA LEU A 773 12.79 0.72 56.10
C LEU A 773 13.11 2.16 56.55
N ALA A 774 14.37 2.59 56.48
CA ALA A 774 14.79 3.95 56.81
C ALA A 774 14.31 4.98 55.76
N GLY A 775 14.38 4.64 54.47
CA GLY A 775 13.83 5.48 53.39
C GLY A 775 12.32 5.66 53.51
N PHE A 776 11.59 4.61 53.93
CA PHE A 776 10.14 4.69 54.17
C PHE A 776 9.74 5.61 55.34
N ARG A 777 10.64 5.92 56.29
CA ARG A 777 10.34 6.80 57.43
C ARG A 777 10.55 8.30 57.14
N GLN A 778 11.17 8.67 56.02
CA GLN A 778 11.55 10.06 55.74
C GLN A 778 10.74 10.72 54.61
N ASN A 779 9.65 10.11 54.12
CA ASN A 779 8.84 10.58 52.98
C ASN A 779 9.65 10.83 51.68
N HIS A 780 10.88 10.35 51.62
CA HIS A 780 11.77 10.46 50.48
C HIS A 780 12.68 9.23 50.46
N ILE A 781 12.65 8.48 49.36
CA ILE A 781 13.58 7.37 49.16
C ILE A 781 14.56 7.78 48.07
N GLU A 782 15.72 8.27 48.48
CA GLU A 782 16.88 8.42 47.59
C GLU A 782 17.60 7.08 47.53
N PHE A 783 17.34 6.34 46.45
CA PHE A 783 18.05 5.09 46.21
C PHE A 783 19.47 5.39 45.73
N GLY A 784 20.47 4.92 46.47
CA GLY A 784 21.84 4.88 46.00
C GLY A 784 21.96 4.15 44.65
N SER A 785 23.01 4.48 43.91
CA SER A 785 23.21 4.41 42.46
C SER A 785 23.08 3.05 41.72
N ASN A 786 22.29 2.06 42.17
CA ASN A 786 22.13 0.77 41.45
C ASN A 786 20.78 0.02 41.66
N PHE A 787 19.68 0.68 42.04
CA PHE A 787 18.39 0.00 42.24
C PHE A 787 17.32 0.41 41.21
N VAL A 788 17.00 -0.50 40.27
CA VAL A 788 15.76 -0.41 39.49
C VAL A 788 14.67 -1.14 40.27
N VAL A 789 13.66 -0.41 40.73
CA VAL A 789 12.53 -0.97 41.48
C VAL A 789 11.31 -1.03 40.57
N SER A 790 10.82 -2.23 40.28
CA SER A 790 9.52 -2.44 39.64
C SER A 790 8.46 -2.61 40.73
N ILE A 791 7.40 -1.81 40.67
CA ILE A 791 6.25 -1.92 41.57
C ILE A 791 5.05 -2.37 40.74
N GLN A 792 4.50 -3.53 41.08
CA GLN A 792 3.28 -4.06 40.47
C GLN A 792 2.15 -4.08 41.50
N GLU A 793 1.03 -3.44 41.17
CA GLU A 793 -0.16 -3.40 42.03
C GLU A 793 -0.92 -4.74 41.94
N MET A 794 -1.17 -5.37 43.08
CA MET A 794 -1.92 -6.61 43.25
C MET A 794 -3.05 -6.39 44.28
N GLY A 795 -3.90 -5.38 44.03
CA GLY A 795 -4.99 -5.01 44.93
C GLY A 795 -4.49 -4.31 46.21
N GLN A 796 -4.74 -4.91 47.38
CA GLN A 796 -4.18 -4.42 48.66
C GLN A 796 -2.70 -4.77 48.83
N LEU A 797 -2.07 -5.49 47.91
CA LEU A 797 -0.68 -5.91 47.99
C LEU A 797 0.11 -5.32 46.83
N TRP A 798 1.34 -4.91 47.06
CA TRP A 798 2.26 -4.41 46.04
C TRP A 798 3.45 -5.32 45.98
N ARG A 799 3.79 -5.74 44.77
CA ARG A 799 5.01 -6.48 44.51
C ARG A 799 6.11 -5.48 44.14
N ILE A 800 7.10 -5.33 45.01
CA ILE A 800 8.26 -4.46 44.83
C ILE A 800 9.45 -5.37 44.49
N SER A 801 9.98 -5.27 43.27
CA SER A 801 11.07 -6.15 42.83
C SER A 801 12.27 -5.33 42.40
N ASN A 802 13.46 -5.70 42.87
CA ASN A 802 14.73 -5.25 42.29
C ASN A 802 15.39 -6.40 41.51
N VAL A 803 16.61 -6.18 41.01
CA VAL A 803 17.37 -7.16 40.21
C VAL A 803 17.68 -8.46 40.99
N GLU A 804 17.66 -8.44 42.33
CA GLU A 804 18.08 -9.56 43.18
C GLU A 804 16.93 -10.23 43.96
N LYS A 805 15.87 -9.49 44.31
CA LYS A 805 14.82 -9.89 45.24
C LYS A 805 13.47 -9.24 44.93
N THR A 806 12.41 -9.99 45.21
CA THR A 806 11.02 -9.53 45.18
C THR A 806 10.46 -9.47 46.60
N TYR A 807 9.77 -8.38 46.93
CA TYR A 807 9.07 -8.15 48.19
C TYR A 807 7.58 -7.93 47.92
N ILE A 808 6.71 -8.37 48.82
CA ILE A 808 5.26 -8.13 48.74
C ILE A 808 4.85 -7.30 49.94
N VAL A 809 4.25 -6.14 49.72
CA VAL A 809 3.93 -5.14 50.75
C VAL A 809 2.43 -4.85 50.75
N ARG A 810 1.80 -4.77 51.92
CA ARG A 810 0.35 -4.53 52.02
C ARG A 810 0.02 -3.04 52.19
N ARG A 811 -0.91 -2.54 51.37
CA ARG A 811 -1.43 -1.17 51.34
C ARG A 811 -2.39 -0.91 52.51
N LEU A 812 -2.14 0.19 53.23
CA LEU A 812 -3.04 0.76 54.24
C LEU A 812 -3.55 2.13 53.74
N GLU A 813 -4.77 2.12 53.21
CA GLU A 813 -5.76 3.23 53.09
C GLU A 813 -5.41 4.61 52.44
N LYS A 814 -4.21 4.93 51.96
CA LYS A 814 -3.97 6.23 51.27
C LYS A 814 -3.51 6.16 49.80
N GLN A 815 -3.68 7.29 49.09
CA GLN A 815 -3.51 7.45 47.64
C GLN A 815 -2.04 7.49 47.22
N ILE A 816 -1.70 6.75 46.16
CA ILE A 816 -0.44 6.90 45.41
C ILE A 816 -0.71 7.93 44.32
N VAL A 817 0.19 8.89 44.13
CA VAL A 817 0.17 9.74 42.94
C VAL A 817 1.30 9.28 42.03
N VAL A 818 0.92 8.67 40.90
CA VAL A 818 1.87 8.25 39.86
C VAL A 818 2.23 9.46 39.02
N PHE A 819 3.51 9.83 38.94
CA PHE A 819 3.99 10.82 37.99
C PHE A 819 5.01 10.19 37.04
N GLN A 820 4.65 10.26 35.75
CA GLN A 820 5.48 10.14 34.54
C GLN A 820 6.33 8.86 34.36
N ASN A 821 6.27 8.32 33.14
CA ASN A 821 7.23 7.34 32.67
C ASN A 821 8.59 8.04 32.41
N GLN A 822 9.66 7.67 33.12
CA GLN A 822 11.01 8.25 32.93
C GLN A 822 12.00 7.20 32.43
N TRP A 823 13.13 7.60 31.84
CA TRP A 823 14.11 6.67 31.25
C TRP A 823 15.36 6.53 32.15
N ALA A 824 15.86 5.31 32.31
CA ALA A 824 17.04 5.02 33.12
C ALA A 824 17.94 3.94 32.48
N THR A 825 19.22 3.93 32.84
CA THR A 825 20.17 2.88 32.41
C THR A 825 19.98 1.59 33.22
N VAL A 826 20.15 0.46 32.55
CA VAL A 826 20.14 -0.88 33.14
C VAL A 826 21.57 -1.26 33.49
N GLY A 827 21.92 -1.20 34.79
CA GLY A 827 23.27 -1.44 35.28
C GLY A 827 24.16 -0.19 35.30
N ASN A 828 25.47 -0.39 35.43
CA ASN A 828 26.42 0.72 35.58
C ASN A 828 26.69 1.43 34.24
N ALA A 829 26.28 2.69 34.16
CA ALA A 829 26.43 3.57 33.00
C ALA A 829 27.90 3.70 32.52
N ASP A 830 28.87 3.60 33.42
CA ASP A 830 30.30 3.75 33.11
C ASP A 830 30.88 2.58 32.31
N ARG A 831 30.19 1.43 32.28
CA ARG A 831 30.66 0.21 31.58
C ARG A 831 30.01 -0.02 30.23
N ILE A 832 29.07 0.84 29.82
CA ILE A 832 28.40 0.72 28.53
C ILE A 832 29.39 1.10 27.43
N GLU A 833 29.66 0.20 26.47
CA GLU A 833 30.50 0.54 25.30
C GLU A 833 29.73 1.41 24.31
N ILE A 834 30.37 2.48 23.82
CA ILE A 834 29.82 3.39 22.81
C ILE A 834 30.73 3.31 21.57
N PRO A 835 30.19 3.06 20.38
CA PRO A 835 30.96 3.08 19.14
C PRO A 835 31.65 4.43 18.89
N ASP A 836 32.87 4.40 18.35
CA ASP A 836 33.67 5.60 18.12
C ASP A 836 33.20 6.42 16.91
N SER A 837 32.33 5.86 16.06
CA SER A 837 31.76 6.57 14.91
C SER A 837 30.36 6.10 14.53
N LEU A 838 29.63 6.99 13.84
CA LEU A 838 28.32 6.69 13.24
C LEU A 838 28.39 5.47 12.29
N GLU A 839 29.48 5.34 11.54
CA GLU A 839 29.67 4.22 10.61
C GLU A 839 29.82 2.90 11.35
N GLN A 840 30.64 2.84 12.41
CA GLN A 840 30.81 1.64 13.22
C GLN A 840 29.49 1.23 13.89
N MET A 841 28.74 2.20 14.40
CA MET A 841 27.44 2.00 15.03
C MET A 841 26.42 1.39 14.05
N LEU A 842 26.25 1.97 12.86
CA LEU A 842 25.33 1.46 11.84
C LEU A 842 25.78 0.10 11.27
N ARG A 843 27.10 -0.08 11.06
CA ARG A 843 27.68 -1.38 10.65
C ARG A 843 27.37 -2.46 11.69
N ALA A 844 27.58 -2.19 12.97
CA ALA A 844 27.25 -3.13 14.05
C ALA A 844 25.75 -3.45 14.09
N ARG A 845 24.88 -2.48 13.78
CA ARG A 845 23.42 -2.67 13.71
C ARG A 845 23.03 -3.61 12.57
N ILE A 846 23.63 -3.44 11.38
CA ILE A 846 23.41 -4.32 10.21
C ILE A 846 23.99 -5.72 10.45
N ASP A 847 25.17 -5.83 11.08
CA ASP A 847 25.81 -7.13 11.32
C ASP A 847 25.07 -8.01 12.34
N ARG A 848 24.22 -7.42 13.20
CA ARG A 848 23.38 -8.15 14.16
C ARG A 848 22.08 -8.68 13.57
N MET A 849 21.70 -8.27 12.36
CA MET A 849 20.50 -8.78 11.70
C MET A 849 20.68 -10.25 11.32
N SER A 850 19.57 -11.00 11.22
CA SER A 850 19.57 -12.32 10.60
C SER A 850 19.95 -12.22 9.12
N SER A 851 20.32 -13.37 8.51
CA SER A 851 20.80 -13.44 7.13
C SER A 851 19.81 -12.88 6.11
N GLU A 852 18.51 -13.11 6.33
CA GLU A 852 17.45 -12.85 5.35
C GLU A 852 17.14 -11.34 5.23
N PRO A 853 16.81 -10.59 6.32
CA PRO A 853 16.64 -9.14 6.25
C PRO A 853 17.91 -8.41 5.81
N LYS A 854 19.09 -8.91 6.22
CA LYS A 854 20.37 -8.35 5.78
C LYS A 854 20.54 -8.46 4.26
N SER A 855 20.19 -9.61 3.68
CA SER A 855 20.23 -9.82 2.23
C SER A 855 19.26 -8.89 1.50
N ILE A 856 18.03 -8.73 1.99
CA ILE A 856 17.04 -7.80 1.43
C ILE A 856 17.54 -6.35 1.52
N LEU A 857 18.09 -5.93 2.67
CA LEU A 857 18.67 -4.59 2.84
C LEU A 857 19.83 -4.32 1.87
N GLN A 858 20.64 -5.35 1.57
CA GLN A 858 21.71 -5.28 0.58
C GLN A 858 21.16 -5.16 -0.85
N CYS A 859 20.12 -5.92 -1.22
CA CYS A 859 19.42 -5.76 -2.49
C CYS A 859 18.86 -4.33 -2.64
N CYS A 860 18.16 -3.85 -1.62
CA CYS A 860 17.69 -2.46 -1.51
C CYS A 860 18.83 -1.47 -1.78
N ALA A 861 19.98 -1.66 -1.13
CA ALA A 861 21.13 -0.76 -1.28
C ALA A 861 21.73 -0.76 -2.70
N VAL A 862 21.64 -1.86 -3.45
CA VAL A 862 22.12 -1.92 -4.85
C VAL A 862 21.10 -1.32 -5.82
N ILE A 863 19.79 -1.40 -5.52
CA ILE A 863 18.74 -0.69 -6.26
C ILE A 863 18.94 0.82 -6.10
N GLY A 864 19.10 1.30 -4.86
CA GLY A 864 19.42 2.68 -4.55
C GLY A 864 18.83 3.17 -3.23
N ARG A 865 18.89 4.48 -3.00
CA ARG A 865 18.31 5.14 -1.80
C ARG A 865 16.79 4.98 -1.73
N THR A 866 16.14 5.00 -2.88
CA THR A 866 14.71 4.75 -3.06
C THR A 866 14.58 3.44 -3.80
N VAL A 867 13.76 2.55 -3.26
CA VAL A 867 13.69 1.16 -3.68
C VAL A 867 12.26 0.86 -4.11
N ASP A 868 12.12 0.66 -5.41
CA ASP A 868 10.88 0.22 -6.01
C ASP A 868 10.54 -1.22 -5.56
N HIS A 869 9.33 -1.43 -5.04
CA HIS A 869 8.90 -2.74 -4.57
C HIS A 869 8.91 -3.80 -5.69
N VAL A 870 8.46 -3.46 -6.90
CA VAL A 870 8.37 -4.40 -8.03
C VAL A 870 9.76 -4.85 -8.47
N ILE A 871 10.72 -3.90 -8.54
CA ILE A 871 12.12 -4.24 -8.84
C ILE A 871 12.70 -5.13 -7.74
N LEU A 872 12.47 -4.77 -6.47
CA LEU A 872 12.97 -5.55 -5.34
C LEU A 872 12.42 -6.98 -5.34
N GLU A 873 11.13 -7.16 -5.62
CA GLU A 873 10.47 -8.46 -5.72
C GLU A 873 11.09 -9.32 -6.82
N GLN A 874 11.36 -8.75 -7.99
CA GLN A 874 11.95 -9.49 -9.13
C GLN A 874 13.41 -9.91 -8.90
N ILE A 875 14.18 -9.16 -8.10
CA ILE A 875 15.58 -9.48 -7.82
C ILE A 875 15.78 -10.27 -6.52
N SER A 876 14.74 -10.42 -5.69
CA SER A 876 14.83 -11.17 -4.45
C SER A 876 14.68 -12.67 -4.73
N ASP A 877 15.57 -13.48 -4.15
CA ASP A 877 15.58 -14.93 -4.42
C ASP A 877 14.46 -15.67 -3.65
N ASP A 878 13.86 -15.04 -2.63
CA ASP A 878 12.75 -15.59 -1.85
C ASP A 878 11.61 -14.58 -1.66
N ILE A 879 10.62 -14.64 -2.58
CA ILE A 879 9.40 -13.80 -2.57
C ILE A 879 8.45 -14.24 -1.43
N ALA A 880 8.63 -15.42 -0.85
CA ALA A 880 7.73 -15.92 0.19
C ALA A 880 7.89 -15.12 1.49
N ASP A 881 9.11 -14.71 1.83
CA ASP A 881 9.45 -14.00 3.07
C ASP A 881 9.80 -12.51 2.89
N LEU A 882 9.74 -11.97 1.67
CA LEU A 882 10.11 -10.59 1.35
C LEU A 882 9.40 -9.56 2.25
N ASP A 883 8.06 -9.62 2.35
CA ASP A 883 7.27 -8.70 3.18
C ASP A 883 7.59 -8.81 4.68
N THR A 884 7.85 -10.03 5.15
CA THR A 884 8.24 -10.28 6.55
C THR A 884 9.58 -9.63 6.85
N ASN A 885 10.55 -9.79 5.94
CA ASN A 885 11.87 -9.19 6.05
C ASN A 885 11.81 -7.66 5.91
N LEU A 886 11.00 -7.13 5.01
CA LEU A 886 10.74 -5.68 4.88
C LEU A 886 10.10 -5.12 6.15
N GLY A 887 9.12 -5.81 6.72
CA GLY A 887 8.52 -5.45 8.02
C GLY A 887 9.54 -5.40 9.16
N GLN A 888 10.56 -6.28 9.15
CA GLN A 888 11.68 -6.21 10.10
C GLN A 888 12.60 -5.03 9.84
N LEU A 889 12.94 -4.74 8.58
CA LEU A 889 13.76 -3.57 8.22
C LEU A 889 13.08 -2.25 8.57
N ILE A 890 11.76 -2.17 8.40
CA ILE A 890 10.92 -1.03 8.82
C ILE A 890 10.90 -0.92 10.34
N ALA A 891 10.71 -2.03 11.05
CA ALA A 891 10.74 -2.03 12.52
C ALA A 891 12.12 -1.67 13.10
N LEU A 892 13.19 -1.82 12.31
CA LEU A 892 14.55 -1.42 12.63
C LEU A 892 14.91 -0.03 12.11
N ASP A 893 13.97 0.75 11.56
CA ASP A 893 14.21 2.09 11.01
C ASP A 893 15.33 2.12 9.93
N MET A 894 15.49 1.01 9.20
CA MET A 894 16.49 0.92 8.12
C MET A 894 15.96 1.53 6.84
N ILE A 895 14.66 1.31 6.60
CA ILE A 895 13.89 1.79 5.46
C ILE A 895 12.52 2.23 5.96
N ASP A 896 11.95 3.26 5.35
CA ASP A 896 10.59 3.72 5.60
C ASP A 896 9.75 3.49 4.35
N PRO A 897 8.56 2.88 4.46
CA PRO A 897 7.60 2.86 3.38
C PRO A 897 7.18 4.29 3.05
N GLN A 898 7.30 4.66 1.79
CA GLN A 898 6.78 5.91 1.25
C GLN A 898 5.99 5.63 -0.01
N HIS A 899 4.94 6.42 -0.20
CA HIS A 899 4.39 6.54 -1.53
C HIS A 899 5.28 7.48 -2.32
N SER A 900 5.72 7.02 -3.47
CA SER A 900 6.29 7.92 -4.46
C SER A 900 5.28 9.03 -4.77
N PRO A 901 5.72 10.20 -5.28
CA PRO A 901 4.79 11.19 -5.81
C PRO A 901 3.82 10.65 -6.88
N SER A 902 4.19 9.50 -7.46
CA SER A 902 3.51 8.79 -8.52
C SER A 902 2.65 7.62 -8.01
N GLY A 903 2.38 7.56 -6.70
CA GLY A 903 1.40 6.67 -6.08
C GLY A 903 1.88 5.23 -5.85
N GLN A 904 3.15 4.92 -6.13
CA GLN A 904 3.71 3.58 -5.98
C GLN A 904 4.29 3.35 -4.59
N PHE A 905 4.39 2.08 -4.21
CA PHE A 905 5.04 1.67 -2.98
C PHE A 905 6.55 1.61 -3.16
N GLU A 906 7.25 2.55 -2.53
CA GLU A 906 8.70 2.60 -2.49
C GLU A 906 9.18 2.47 -1.05
N TYR A 907 10.36 1.90 -0.89
CA TYR A 907 11.08 1.96 0.38
C TYR A 907 12.21 2.96 0.26
N VAL A 908 12.25 3.91 1.19
CA VAL A 908 13.32 4.91 1.22
C VAL A 908 14.21 4.60 2.42
N PHE A 909 15.53 4.54 2.20
CA PHE A 909 16.47 4.52 3.32
C PHE A 909 16.33 5.79 4.15
N GLU A 910 15.93 5.64 5.42
CA GLU A 910 15.74 6.76 6.35
C GLU A 910 16.99 7.66 6.38
N HIS A 911 18.17 7.03 6.25
CA HIS A 911 19.46 7.71 6.21
C HIS A 911 20.35 7.22 5.06
N ILE A 912 20.93 8.18 4.32
CA ILE A 912 21.89 7.89 3.23
C ILE A 912 23.14 7.17 3.72
N VAL A 913 23.52 7.38 4.99
CA VAL A 913 24.67 6.70 5.60
C VAL A 913 24.39 5.20 5.73
N THR A 914 23.18 4.80 6.12
CA THR A 914 22.75 3.40 6.19
C THR A 914 22.81 2.73 4.83
N HIS A 915 22.30 3.39 3.79
CA HIS A 915 22.42 2.95 2.39
C HIS A 915 23.88 2.70 2.00
N ASN A 916 24.76 3.69 2.20
CA ASN A 916 26.16 3.62 1.78
C ASN A 916 26.91 2.48 2.47
N ILE A 917 26.65 2.26 3.77
CA ILE A 917 27.22 1.16 4.52
C ILE A 917 26.72 -0.18 3.98
N ALA A 918 25.40 -0.33 3.82
CA ALA A 918 24.80 -1.56 3.28
C ALA A 918 25.33 -1.89 1.87
N TYR A 919 25.44 -0.90 0.98
CA TYR A 919 26.01 -1.05 -0.36
C TYR A 919 27.49 -1.44 -0.34
N SER A 920 28.29 -0.82 0.55
CA SER A 920 29.72 -1.13 0.70
C SER A 920 29.99 -2.53 1.24
N MET A 921 29.02 -3.10 1.97
CA MET A 921 29.10 -4.46 2.52
C MET A 921 28.83 -5.54 1.47
N VAL A 922 28.26 -5.21 0.31
CA VAL A 922 27.97 -6.18 -0.74
C VAL A 922 29.27 -6.57 -1.45
N PRO A 923 29.62 -7.87 -1.51
CA PRO A 923 30.79 -8.33 -2.25
C PRO A 923 30.74 -7.90 -3.72
N VAL A 924 31.89 -7.53 -4.29
CA VAL A 924 31.98 -6.98 -5.65
C VAL A 924 31.33 -7.89 -6.71
N VAL A 925 31.48 -9.20 -6.59
CA VAL A 925 30.90 -10.19 -7.53
C VAL A 925 29.37 -10.20 -7.42
N THR A 926 28.83 -10.29 -6.21
CA THR A 926 27.38 -10.24 -5.93
C THR A 926 26.77 -8.94 -6.42
N ARG A 927 27.44 -7.81 -6.15
CA ARG A 927 27.01 -6.48 -6.56
C ARG A 927 26.89 -6.36 -8.08
N ARG A 928 27.87 -6.88 -8.83
CA ARG A 928 27.81 -6.93 -10.31
C ARG A 928 26.60 -7.71 -10.81
N ASN A 929 26.38 -8.91 -10.26
CA ASN A 929 25.23 -9.74 -10.63
C ASN A 929 23.89 -9.03 -10.35
N LEU A 930 23.76 -8.42 -9.15
CA LEU A 930 22.59 -7.65 -8.78
C LEU A 930 22.35 -6.48 -9.73
N HIS A 931 23.37 -5.70 -10.09
CA HIS A 931 23.20 -4.60 -11.04
C HIS A 931 22.69 -5.08 -12.41
N THR A 932 23.17 -6.22 -12.92
CA THR A 932 22.64 -6.80 -14.17
C THR A 932 21.17 -7.19 -14.02
N ARG A 933 20.80 -7.90 -12.95
CA ARG A 933 19.41 -8.29 -12.66
C ARG A 933 18.49 -7.09 -12.50
N ILE A 934 18.94 -6.04 -11.82
CA ILE A 934 18.19 -4.79 -11.66
C ILE A 934 18.00 -4.12 -13.02
N GLY A 935 19.05 -4.07 -13.86
CA GLY A 935 18.93 -3.54 -15.22
C GLY A 935 17.88 -4.27 -16.05
N ASP A 936 17.83 -5.60 -15.94
CA ASP A 936 16.82 -6.43 -16.62
C ASP A 936 15.40 -6.16 -16.10
N SER A 937 15.25 -6.02 -14.78
CA SER A 937 13.98 -5.68 -14.13
C SER A 937 13.47 -4.28 -14.51
N VAL A 938 14.34 -3.27 -14.48
CA VAL A 938 14.02 -1.89 -14.90
C VAL A 938 13.58 -1.86 -16.37
N LEU A 939 14.27 -2.60 -17.23
CA LEU A 939 13.93 -2.69 -18.66
C LEU A 939 12.58 -3.38 -18.87
N LEU A 940 12.31 -4.46 -18.13
CA LEU A 940 11.03 -5.18 -18.16
C LEU A 940 9.86 -4.29 -17.71
N LYS A 941 10.05 -3.51 -16.64
CA LYS A 941 9.03 -2.57 -16.14
C LYS A 941 8.73 -1.44 -17.15
N ASN A 942 9.73 -1.02 -17.93
CA ASN A 942 9.64 0.14 -18.84
C ASN A 942 9.66 -0.26 -20.32
N GLN A 943 9.13 -1.42 -20.69
CA GLN A 943 9.18 -1.92 -22.07
C GLN A 943 8.49 -1.01 -23.10
N ASP A 944 7.42 -0.32 -22.69
CA ASP A 944 6.66 0.56 -23.58
C ASP A 944 7.44 1.83 -23.94
N ASN A 945 8.26 2.35 -23.02
CA ASN A 945 9.10 3.52 -23.26
C ASN A 945 10.46 3.44 -22.53
N PRO A 946 11.41 2.62 -23.03
CA PRO A 946 12.73 2.49 -22.42
C PRO A 946 13.54 3.79 -22.45
N GLU A 947 13.15 4.77 -23.30
CA GLU A 947 13.85 6.05 -23.40
C GLU A 947 13.84 6.85 -22.09
N ARG A 948 12.84 6.62 -21.22
CA ARG A 948 12.73 7.27 -19.90
C ARG A 948 13.84 6.87 -18.94
N VAL A 949 14.28 5.61 -19.01
CA VAL A 949 15.19 4.99 -18.03
C VAL A 949 16.57 4.67 -18.61
N LEU A 950 16.92 5.19 -19.80
CA LEU A 950 18.18 4.88 -20.49
C LEU A 950 19.42 5.13 -19.62
N GLU A 951 19.47 6.23 -18.89
CA GLU A 951 20.59 6.57 -18.02
C GLU A 951 20.73 5.57 -16.86
N GLN A 952 19.61 5.16 -16.28
CA GLN A 952 19.56 4.14 -15.23
C GLN A 952 20.01 2.78 -15.78
N LEU A 953 19.49 2.35 -16.93
CA LEU A 953 19.90 1.12 -17.61
C LEU A 953 21.40 1.12 -17.94
N ALA A 954 21.89 2.23 -18.50
CA ALA A 954 23.31 2.39 -18.82
C ALA A 954 24.19 2.24 -17.57
N ASN A 955 23.80 2.86 -16.46
CA ASN A 955 24.52 2.75 -15.19
C ASN A 955 24.49 1.30 -14.65
N HIS A 956 23.32 0.65 -14.59
CA HIS A 956 23.21 -0.72 -14.07
C HIS A 956 23.99 -1.72 -14.92
N TYR A 957 23.87 -1.70 -16.25
CA TYR A 957 24.64 -2.63 -17.09
C TYR A 957 26.15 -2.35 -17.08
N HIS A 958 26.56 -1.09 -16.97
CA HIS A 958 27.97 -0.73 -16.80
C HIS A 958 28.52 -1.26 -15.46
N GLN A 959 27.82 -1.03 -14.34
CA GLN A 959 28.21 -1.54 -13.02
C GLN A 959 28.16 -3.07 -12.94
N GLY A 960 27.23 -3.70 -13.67
CA GLY A 960 27.12 -5.16 -13.82
C GLY A 960 28.20 -5.79 -14.70
N ASN A 961 28.93 -4.97 -15.47
CA ASN A 961 29.96 -5.39 -16.42
C ASN A 961 29.42 -6.36 -17.50
N ASP A 962 28.17 -6.15 -17.94
CA ASP A 962 27.57 -6.83 -19.09
C ASP A 962 27.90 -6.03 -20.36
N GLY A 963 29.01 -6.37 -21.02
CA GLY A 963 29.60 -5.53 -22.08
C GLY A 963 28.65 -5.20 -23.23
N SER A 964 27.86 -6.17 -23.71
CA SER A 964 26.94 -5.94 -24.83
C SER A 964 25.76 -5.06 -24.42
N LYS A 965 25.10 -5.33 -23.28
CA LYS A 965 23.98 -4.50 -22.81
C LYS A 965 24.45 -3.10 -22.39
N ALA A 966 25.61 -3.00 -21.74
CA ALA A 966 26.22 -1.73 -21.35
C ALA A 966 26.46 -0.86 -22.58
N LEU A 967 27.10 -1.38 -23.63
CA LEU A 967 27.41 -0.63 -24.84
C LEU A 967 26.15 -0.06 -25.52
N ILE A 968 25.10 -0.87 -25.65
CA ILE A 968 23.81 -0.46 -26.24
C ILE A 968 23.19 0.70 -25.46
N HIS A 969 23.09 0.57 -24.14
CA HIS A 969 22.41 1.57 -23.32
C HIS A 969 23.27 2.82 -23.11
N LEU A 970 24.58 2.70 -22.98
CA LEU A 970 25.52 3.84 -22.91
C LEU A 970 25.49 4.67 -24.20
N ALA A 971 25.47 4.04 -25.38
CA ALA A 971 25.38 4.74 -26.66
C ALA A 971 24.05 5.52 -26.80
N LYS A 972 22.93 4.89 -26.43
CA LYS A 972 21.59 5.51 -26.45
C LYS A 972 21.46 6.64 -25.42
N ALA A 973 21.87 6.41 -24.18
CA ALA A 973 21.86 7.40 -23.10
C ALA A 973 22.76 8.60 -23.44
N GLY A 974 23.96 8.37 -23.97
CA GLY A 974 24.86 9.44 -24.41
C GLY A 974 24.25 10.28 -25.55
N ARG A 975 23.55 9.63 -26.49
CA ARG A 975 22.82 10.34 -27.57
C ARG A 975 21.70 11.21 -26.99
N LYS A 976 20.92 10.67 -26.06
CA LYS A 976 19.85 11.42 -25.35
C LYS A 976 20.41 12.61 -24.59
N ALA A 977 21.45 12.42 -23.77
CA ALA A 977 22.12 13.49 -23.04
C ALA A 977 22.65 14.59 -23.98
N LYS A 978 23.26 14.23 -25.12
CA LYS A 978 23.68 15.21 -26.14
C LYS A 978 22.50 15.99 -26.72
N GLN A 979 21.38 15.33 -27.00
CA GLN A 979 20.16 15.96 -27.51
C GLN A 979 19.49 16.91 -26.51
N GLN A 980 19.68 16.68 -25.21
CA GLN A 980 19.28 17.53 -24.10
C GLN A 980 20.33 18.60 -23.73
N TYR A 981 21.39 18.74 -24.54
CA TYR A 981 22.50 19.68 -24.32
C TYR A 981 23.36 19.39 -23.07
N ASN A 982 23.25 18.18 -22.49
CA ASN A 982 24.08 17.76 -21.36
C ASN A 982 25.40 17.13 -21.86
N HIS A 983 26.30 17.99 -22.36
CA HIS A 983 27.55 17.55 -23.01
C HIS A 983 28.51 16.84 -22.06
N GLN A 984 28.59 17.23 -20.79
CA GLN A 984 29.48 16.59 -19.81
C GLN A 984 29.03 15.15 -19.51
N VAL A 985 27.73 14.92 -19.30
CA VAL A 985 27.21 13.57 -19.11
C VAL A 985 27.34 12.75 -20.39
N ALA A 986 27.03 13.33 -21.56
CA ALA A 986 27.18 12.61 -22.83
C ALA A 986 28.64 12.16 -23.05
N LEU A 987 29.62 13.03 -22.74
CA LEU A 987 31.04 12.69 -22.79
C LEU A 987 31.38 11.53 -21.86
N LYS A 988 30.89 11.56 -20.61
CA LYS A 988 31.07 10.49 -19.63
C LYS A 988 30.49 9.16 -20.11
N LEU A 989 29.23 9.15 -20.55
CA LEU A 989 28.53 7.95 -21.02
C LEU A 989 29.21 7.34 -22.25
N TYR A 990 29.61 8.17 -23.21
CA TYR A 990 30.34 7.68 -24.38
C TYR A 990 31.74 7.14 -24.03
N THR A 991 32.45 7.79 -23.10
CA THR A 991 33.75 7.32 -22.63
C THR A 991 33.64 5.97 -21.91
N GLN A 992 32.64 5.82 -21.03
CA GLN A 992 32.31 4.53 -20.42
C GLN A 992 31.95 3.47 -21.47
N GLY A 993 31.30 3.87 -22.56
CA GLY A 993 31.00 2.99 -23.69
C GLY A 993 32.27 2.46 -24.37
N LEU A 994 33.33 3.28 -24.49
CA LEU A 994 34.61 2.85 -25.05
C LEU A 994 35.29 1.75 -24.22
N GLU A 995 35.07 1.72 -22.90
CA GLU A 995 35.63 0.69 -22.00
C GLU A 995 35.07 -0.70 -22.27
N HIS A 996 33.89 -0.79 -22.90
CA HIS A 996 33.22 -2.05 -23.25
C HIS A 996 33.47 -2.51 -24.68
N LEU A 997 34.37 -1.83 -25.43
CA LEU A 997 34.79 -2.26 -26.75
C LEU A 997 35.77 -3.45 -26.65
N GLY A 998 35.38 -4.60 -27.22
CA GLY A 998 36.16 -5.84 -27.15
C GLY A 998 35.56 -6.98 -27.99
N GLU A 999 35.92 -8.23 -27.69
CA GLU A 999 35.43 -9.41 -28.43
C GLU A 999 33.88 -9.53 -28.40
N SER A 1000 33.24 -9.07 -27.33
CA SER A 1000 31.77 -9.10 -27.15
C SER A 1000 31.01 -7.99 -27.89
N SER A 1001 31.72 -7.01 -28.49
CA SER A 1001 31.11 -5.87 -29.18
C SER A 1001 31.26 -5.92 -30.70
N VAL A 1002 31.85 -6.99 -31.25
CA VAL A 1002 32.19 -7.12 -32.68
C VAL A 1002 30.96 -6.94 -33.58
N ASP A 1003 29.78 -7.37 -33.13
CA ASP A 1003 28.52 -7.27 -33.89
C ASP A 1003 27.74 -5.96 -33.63
N LEU A 1004 28.19 -5.11 -32.71
CA LEU A 1004 27.50 -3.87 -32.28
C LEU A 1004 28.06 -2.63 -32.98
N LEU A 1005 28.23 -2.69 -34.29
CA LEU A 1005 28.89 -1.62 -35.07
C LEU A 1005 28.13 -0.29 -35.00
N GLU A 1006 26.80 -0.31 -34.93
CA GLU A 1006 25.98 0.91 -34.84
C GLU A 1006 26.26 1.68 -33.55
N GLU A 1007 26.26 1.00 -32.40
CA GLU A 1007 26.55 1.58 -31.09
C GLU A 1007 27.96 2.19 -31.04
N GLN A 1008 28.94 1.51 -31.64
CA GLN A 1008 30.31 2.04 -31.75
C GLN A 1008 30.36 3.34 -32.56
N ILE A 1009 29.67 3.37 -33.71
CA ILE A 1009 29.58 4.58 -34.54
C ILE A 1009 28.93 5.72 -33.75
N ILE A 1010 27.85 5.44 -33.01
CA ILE A 1010 27.15 6.43 -32.19
C ILE A 1010 28.07 7.06 -31.15
N ILE A 1011 28.86 6.23 -30.46
CA ILE A 1011 29.81 6.67 -29.44
C ILE A 1011 30.89 7.54 -30.06
N HIS A 1012 31.55 7.07 -31.13
CA HIS A 1012 32.62 7.83 -31.79
C HIS A 1012 32.10 9.13 -32.42
N GLU A 1013 30.97 9.10 -33.12
CA GLU A 1013 30.35 10.29 -33.71
C GLU A 1013 29.93 11.29 -32.62
N GLY A 1014 29.38 10.80 -31.51
CA GLY A 1014 28.99 11.61 -30.36
C GLY A 1014 30.16 12.29 -29.66
N LEU A 1015 31.26 11.57 -29.43
CA LEU A 1015 32.50 12.12 -28.90
C LEU A 1015 33.10 13.17 -29.84
N GLY A 1016 33.13 12.89 -31.14
CA GLY A 1016 33.59 13.85 -32.15
C GLY A 1016 32.80 15.17 -32.11
N ASP A 1017 31.47 15.07 -32.00
CA ASP A 1017 30.60 16.26 -31.89
C ASP A 1017 30.90 17.08 -30.64
N ILE A 1018 31.11 16.44 -29.48
CA ILE A 1018 31.35 17.11 -28.19
C ILE A 1018 32.73 17.74 -28.14
N TYR A 1019 33.79 17.02 -28.54
CA TYR A 1019 35.15 17.58 -28.57
C TYR A 1019 35.27 18.75 -29.54
N ARG A 1020 34.54 18.71 -30.67
CA ARG A 1020 34.44 19.86 -31.60
C ARG A 1020 33.81 21.08 -30.94
N ILE A 1021 32.82 20.91 -30.06
CA ILE A 1021 32.19 22.01 -29.32
C ILE A 1021 33.15 22.57 -28.26
N GLN A 1022 33.89 21.69 -27.57
CA GLN A 1022 34.89 22.08 -26.56
C GLN A 1022 36.17 22.71 -27.15
N GLY A 1023 36.34 22.64 -28.47
CA GLY A 1023 37.52 23.17 -29.16
C GLY A 1023 38.70 22.18 -29.25
N GLU A 1024 38.53 20.94 -28.80
CA GLU A 1024 39.52 19.87 -28.94
C GLU A 1024 39.45 19.23 -30.34
N PHE A 1025 39.87 19.99 -31.34
CA PHE A 1025 39.67 19.63 -32.75
C PHE A 1025 40.41 18.37 -33.18
N ASP A 1026 41.64 18.14 -32.71
CA ASP A 1026 42.41 16.94 -33.09
C ASP A 1026 41.78 15.67 -32.51
N THR A 1027 41.28 15.73 -31.27
CA THR A 1027 40.55 14.63 -30.63
C THR A 1027 39.22 14.38 -31.36
N ALA A 1028 38.52 15.45 -31.76
CA ALA A 1028 37.28 15.34 -32.52
C ALA A 1028 37.48 14.62 -33.86
N ILE A 1029 38.51 15.01 -34.63
CA ILE A 1029 38.83 14.37 -35.93
C ILE A 1029 39.13 12.88 -35.74
N LYS A 1030 39.95 12.52 -34.74
CA LYS A 1030 40.26 11.10 -34.45
C LYS A 1030 39.00 10.27 -34.23
N HIS A 1031 38.04 10.76 -33.47
CA HIS A 1031 36.79 10.04 -33.24
C HIS A 1031 35.92 9.96 -34.50
N PHE A 1032 35.83 11.04 -35.29
CA PHE A 1032 35.12 10.99 -36.58
C PHE A 1032 35.76 10.00 -37.57
N GLU A 1033 37.09 9.94 -37.65
CA GLU A 1033 37.78 8.96 -38.49
C GLU A 1033 37.51 7.52 -38.06
N GLN A 1034 37.43 7.24 -36.76
CA GLN A 1034 37.03 5.92 -36.27
C GLN A 1034 35.58 5.58 -36.64
N ALA A 1035 34.65 6.53 -36.48
CA ALA A 1035 33.28 6.34 -36.93
C ALA A 1035 33.20 6.06 -38.45
N ALA A 1036 33.98 6.77 -39.27
CA ALA A 1036 34.03 6.56 -40.72
C ALA A 1036 34.54 5.16 -41.09
N LYS A 1037 35.58 4.65 -40.39
CA LYS A 1037 36.12 3.31 -40.62
C LYS A 1037 35.11 2.19 -40.35
N ILE A 1038 34.23 2.37 -39.38
CA ILE A 1038 33.25 1.35 -38.95
C ILE A 1038 31.99 1.37 -39.83
N THR A 1039 31.59 2.55 -40.31
CA THR A 1039 30.27 2.80 -40.92
C THR A 1039 29.98 1.97 -42.17
N GLY A 1040 30.93 1.80 -43.10
CA GLY A 1040 30.76 1.00 -44.32
C GLY A 1040 29.67 1.46 -45.32
N PHE A 1041 28.83 2.44 -44.98
CA PHE A 1041 27.76 3.02 -45.79
C PHE A 1041 28.11 4.41 -46.33
N ALA A 1042 28.06 4.58 -47.66
CA ALA A 1042 28.45 5.82 -48.35
C ALA A 1042 27.76 7.10 -47.81
N LEU A 1043 26.44 7.07 -47.58
CA LEU A 1043 25.69 8.22 -47.05
C LEU A 1043 26.19 8.69 -45.69
N ARG A 1044 26.48 7.76 -44.80
CA ARG A 1044 26.88 8.09 -43.44
C ARG A 1044 28.36 8.43 -43.37
N GLU A 1045 29.20 7.81 -44.21
CA GLU A 1045 30.59 8.23 -44.41
C GLU A 1045 30.67 9.68 -44.92
N ALA A 1046 29.88 10.04 -45.93
CA ALA A 1046 29.78 11.42 -46.43
C ALA A 1046 29.33 12.41 -45.34
N LYS A 1047 28.35 12.04 -44.50
CA LYS A 1047 27.94 12.85 -43.34
C LYS A 1047 29.07 13.05 -42.32
N ILE A 1048 29.87 12.02 -42.07
CA ILE A 1048 31.03 12.10 -41.15
C ILE A 1048 32.14 12.97 -41.77
N LYS A 1049 32.44 12.81 -43.07
CA LYS A 1049 33.39 13.68 -43.81
C LYS A 1049 32.95 15.15 -43.78
N ARG A 1050 31.65 15.43 -43.90
CA ARG A 1050 31.09 16.78 -43.69
C ARG A 1050 31.37 17.29 -42.28
N LYS A 1051 31.19 16.47 -41.24
CA LYS A 1051 31.52 16.87 -39.85
C LYS A 1051 33.01 17.14 -39.65
N ILE A 1052 33.89 16.38 -40.30
CA ILE A 1052 35.34 16.64 -40.31
C ILE A 1052 35.64 17.97 -41.01
N ALA A 1053 35.00 18.26 -42.14
CA ALA A 1053 35.11 19.54 -42.81
C ALA A 1053 34.68 20.72 -41.92
N ASP A 1054 33.56 20.59 -41.18
CA ASP A 1054 33.11 21.59 -40.20
C ASP A 1054 34.18 21.85 -39.12
N VAL A 1055 35.00 20.86 -38.74
CA VAL A 1055 36.12 21.02 -37.80
C VAL A 1055 37.25 21.84 -38.43
N PHE A 1056 37.65 21.51 -39.67
CA PHE A 1056 38.68 22.26 -40.40
C PHE A 1056 38.25 23.70 -40.69
N GLU A 1057 36.98 23.93 -40.99
CA GLU A 1057 36.42 25.28 -41.12
C GLU A 1057 36.56 26.08 -39.82
N LYS A 1058 36.21 25.49 -38.66
CA LYS A 1058 36.40 26.12 -37.35
C LYS A 1058 37.86 26.43 -37.02
N ARG A 1059 38.81 25.69 -37.62
CA ARG A 1059 40.26 25.96 -37.56
C ARG A 1059 40.75 27.01 -38.57
N SER A 1060 39.86 27.55 -39.40
CA SER A 1060 40.19 28.41 -40.56
C SER A 1060 41.02 27.72 -41.66
N GLU A 1061 40.98 26.39 -41.74
CA GLU A 1061 41.65 25.57 -42.76
C GLU A 1061 40.69 25.27 -43.92
N TYR A 1062 40.26 26.31 -44.62
CA TYR A 1062 39.18 26.23 -45.63
C TYR A 1062 39.50 25.36 -46.84
N GLU A 1063 40.77 25.28 -47.27
CA GLU A 1063 41.18 24.44 -48.39
C GLU A 1063 40.95 22.95 -48.07
N THR A 1064 41.43 22.50 -46.92
CA THR A 1064 41.25 21.12 -46.42
C THR A 1064 39.78 20.81 -46.15
N ALA A 1065 39.01 21.75 -45.61
CA ALA A 1065 37.56 21.60 -45.46
C ALA A 1065 36.86 21.40 -46.82
N THR A 1066 37.24 22.17 -47.83
CA THR A 1066 36.69 22.06 -49.19
C THR A 1066 37.05 20.72 -49.84
N GLU A 1067 38.29 20.26 -49.69
CA GLU A 1067 38.72 18.94 -50.17
C GLU A 1067 37.91 17.80 -49.53
N MET A 1068 37.68 17.86 -48.22
CA MET A 1068 36.85 16.87 -47.51
C MET A 1068 35.40 16.85 -47.99
N LEU A 1069 34.81 18.02 -48.27
CA LEU A 1069 33.45 18.12 -48.82
C LEU A 1069 33.38 17.58 -50.26
N GLN A 1070 34.40 17.83 -51.09
CA GLN A 1070 34.49 17.26 -52.43
C GLN A 1070 34.61 15.74 -52.41
N GLN A 1071 35.40 15.19 -51.50
CA GLN A 1071 35.49 13.75 -51.30
C GLN A 1071 34.14 13.15 -50.86
N ALA A 1072 33.44 13.80 -49.91
CA ALA A 1072 32.11 13.38 -49.49
C ALA A 1072 31.09 13.37 -50.63
N LEU A 1073 31.16 14.34 -51.56
CA LEU A 1073 30.32 14.40 -52.76
C LEU A 1073 30.68 13.30 -53.76
N GLU A 1074 31.97 13.01 -53.94
CA GLU A 1074 32.44 11.94 -54.83
C GLU A 1074 32.01 10.55 -54.32
N ASP A 1075 31.98 10.33 -53.00
CA ASP A 1075 31.48 9.08 -52.40
C ASP A 1075 29.97 8.84 -52.68
N LEU A 1076 29.22 9.92 -52.95
CA LEU A 1076 27.78 9.88 -53.22
C LEU A 1076 27.45 9.89 -54.72
N LYS A 1077 28.45 9.88 -55.60
CA LYS A 1077 28.29 10.07 -57.04
C LYS A 1077 27.39 9.03 -57.72
N ASP A 1078 27.32 7.82 -57.17
CA ASP A 1078 26.45 6.73 -57.65
C ASP A 1078 25.03 6.77 -57.03
N GLN A 1079 24.74 7.74 -56.15
CA GLN A 1079 23.44 7.92 -55.48
C GLN A 1079 22.95 9.38 -55.56
N PRO A 1080 22.59 9.89 -56.75
CA PRO A 1080 22.29 11.31 -56.99
C PRO A 1080 21.07 11.87 -56.25
N ASN A 1081 20.21 11.02 -55.69
CA ASN A 1081 19.08 11.45 -54.84
C ASN A 1081 19.50 11.76 -53.37
N LEU A 1082 20.74 11.43 -53.01
CA LEU A 1082 21.30 11.57 -51.66
C LEU A 1082 22.40 12.63 -51.55
N VAL A 1083 22.89 13.11 -52.70
CA VAL A 1083 23.72 14.32 -52.87
C VAL A 1083 22.87 15.55 -52.60
#